data_AF-A0A535UCN0-F1
#
_entry.id   AF-A0A535UCN0-F1
#
_cell.length_a   1.000
_cell.length_b   1.000
_cell.length_c   1.000
_cell.angle_alpha   90.00
_cell.angle_beta   90.00
_cell.angle_gamma   90.00
#
_symmetry.space_group_name_H-M   'P 1'
#
loop_
_entity.id
_entity.type
_entity.pdbx_description
1 polymer ?
#
loop_
_entity_poly.entity_id
_entity_poly.type
_entity_poly.pdbx_seq_one_letter_code
_entity_poly.pdbx_strand_id
1 'polypeptide(L)'
;MPFRPTGYLPLVLVAVMLNLSVIALAAPAGGPALTASPSSPNDQRPSLTLPASAKLCPASGQGAACDAIPTNFNPAPGQPSLPDGLVQCPADPAKPVLSSPAACDETTLSSPASSAPAPVHPSAGSPVIPSVPLSSLAPGSSATASLALTADHALIGAGESVIFTATARSSVTGTGSAIEIFDSTTGTMVGACMRSSRCQVAYKTTVGTYSFTAFVTPPTTTAPVARDAIVSNAVQVRWLDASLTASLPAVVGPGKSVKLTAATSADVAKSGLVFLFWDVTTGLPLTYCSHGTACSTMLTYSVGGAHQIVAYLADSPSSTPAAGTHAASNIAYLTWLSVALAANTTFPQAGGTVNLTATANADLGTTPWSLGIVDQSGRLVDKACKTGRTCSARITLGSGQTPYFSAVIGSLPLAASAWTIAGQLLHTVTDRAPLVDVQARSAAVQPTRLLWGVDSCKPMTTDAAGRGGLLPQVAQILGGADFWGRYLTTTPNCPGISSTEIAAAAHFRVGILPIYNDYDCSAVSYWQNGQDYAAGATAAAARLGIPRGTVIVIDIEPPGDWCSGAVDSGFIEGWYYGVLNAGYAPGFYGDGTASSTFGQAWCGAVADRPEIAGKSYLWSFEPSLIASYPKESAPAWSPNQVGCAGNMAAWQYELSAGATPDVDRDEALSKLPLWYPS
;
A
#
# COMPACT_ATOMS: atom_id res chain seq x y z
N MET A 1 -63.85 3.54 47.99
CA MET A 1 -64.39 4.41 46.92
C MET A 1 -63.26 5.32 46.43
N PRO A 2 -63.15 5.55 45.12
CA PRO A 2 -62.19 4.77 44.31
C PRO A 2 -61.26 5.62 43.42
N PHE A 3 -60.18 4.99 42.91
CA PHE A 3 -59.68 5.02 41.51
C PHE A 3 -59.55 6.37 40.76
N ARG A 4 -58.55 6.70 39.91
CA ARG A 4 -57.30 6.12 39.37
C ARG A 4 -56.71 7.24 38.43
N PRO A 5 -55.73 7.01 37.52
CA PRO A 5 -54.37 7.55 37.55
C PRO A 5 -54.03 8.58 36.44
N THR A 6 -52.84 9.19 36.52
CA THR A 6 -52.18 9.86 35.38
C THR A 6 -50.82 9.21 35.10
N GLY A 7 -50.54 9.03 33.80
CA GLY A 7 -49.53 8.14 33.26
C GLY A 7 -48.09 8.67 33.24
N TYR A 8 -47.18 7.72 33.04
CA TYR A 8 -45.74 7.89 32.85
C TYR A 8 -45.40 8.04 31.37
N LEU A 9 -44.47 8.94 31.05
CA LEU A 9 -43.68 8.96 29.82
C LEU A 9 -42.19 8.90 30.22
N PRO A 10 -41.36 8.01 29.65
CA PRO A 10 -40.00 7.78 30.12
C PRO A 10 -38.99 8.79 29.53
N LEU A 11 -38.13 9.29 30.41
CA LEU A 11 -36.95 10.09 30.10
C LEU A 11 -35.80 9.13 29.70
N VAL A 12 -35.25 9.29 28.50
CA VAL A 12 -34.05 8.57 28.05
C VAL A 12 -32.82 9.36 28.47
N LEU A 13 -32.01 8.78 29.37
CA LEU A 13 -30.73 9.31 29.81
C LEU A 13 -29.63 8.90 28.82
N VAL A 14 -28.96 9.87 28.20
CA VAL A 14 -27.75 9.66 27.39
C VAL A 14 -26.55 9.64 28.33
N ALA A 15 -25.86 8.49 28.41
CA ALA A 15 -24.66 8.33 29.22
C ALA A 15 -23.43 8.90 28.49
N VAL A 16 -22.80 9.90 29.12
CA VAL A 16 -21.49 10.46 28.75
C VAL A 16 -20.42 9.64 29.49
N MET A 17 -19.54 8.96 28.75
CA MET A 17 -18.40 8.23 29.31
C MET A 17 -17.22 9.19 29.54
N LEU A 18 -16.87 9.44 30.80
CA LEU A 18 -15.61 10.08 31.19
C LEU A 18 -14.49 9.04 31.25
N ASN A 19 -13.34 9.35 30.64
CA ASN A 19 -12.09 8.60 30.76
C ASN A 19 -11.48 8.80 32.16
N LEU A 20 -11.42 7.74 32.97
CA LEU A 20 -10.57 7.66 34.16
C LEU A 20 -9.27 6.93 33.82
N SER A 21 -8.13 7.61 33.97
CA SER A 21 -6.80 7.00 33.96
C SER A 21 -6.51 6.37 35.32
N VAL A 22 -6.34 5.05 35.38
CA VAL A 22 -5.88 4.35 36.59
C VAL A 22 -4.37 4.11 36.47
N ILE A 23 -3.61 4.69 37.39
CA ILE A 23 -2.19 4.42 37.62
C ILE A 23 -2.10 3.14 38.46
N ALA A 24 -1.47 2.08 37.95
CA ALA A 24 -1.17 0.87 38.71
C ALA A 24 0.33 0.75 38.98
N LEU A 25 0.68 0.60 40.26
CA LEU A 25 2.03 0.37 40.77
C LEU A 25 2.55 -1.04 40.44
N ALA A 26 3.87 -1.17 40.30
CA ALA A 26 4.60 -2.37 39.90
C ALA A 26 5.04 -3.29 41.08
N ALA A 27 5.14 -4.60 40.81
CA ALA A 27 6.21 -5.57 41.17
C ALA A 27 5.77 -7.05 40.90
N PRO A 28 6.64 -8.09 40.92
CA PRO A 28 7.74 -8.36 39.96
C PRO A 28 7.70 -9.78 39.29
N ALA A 29 8.40 -9.88 38.15
CA ALA A 29 9.10 -11.01 37.53
C ALA A 29 8.42 -12.39 37.27
N GLY A 30 8.18 -12.68 35.97
CA GLY A 30 8.10 -14.05 35.42
C GLY A 30 7.82 -14.10 33.90
N GLY A 31 8.86 -14.38 33.09
CA GLY A 31 8.85 -15.00 31.73
C GLY A 31 8.10 -14.34 30.56
N PRO A 32 8.65 -14.26 29.33
CA PRO A 32 8.04 -13.48 28.26
C PRO A 32 6.88 -14.24 27.60
N ALA A 33 5.65 -13.86 27.91
CA ALA A 33 4.53 -14.01 26.99
C ALA A 33 4.43 -12.71 26.18
N LEU A 34 4.56 -12.80 24.86
CA LEU A 34 4.28 -11.67 23.96
C LEU A 34 2.78 -11.38 23.99
N THR A 35 2.35 -10.57 24.96
CA THR A 35 1.01 -10.00 24.99
C THR A 35 0.93 -8.92 23.93
N ALA A 36 0.04 -9.12 22.95
CA ALA A 36 -0.25 -8.18 21.89
C ALA A 36 -0.58 -6.79 22.47
N SER A 37 0.21 -5.79 22.09
CA SER A 37 -0.15 -4.39 22.27
C SER A 37 -1.30 -4.04 21.32
N PRO A 38 -2.23 -3.14 21.67
CA PRO A 38 -3.22 -2.66 20.73
C PRO A 38 -2.51 -1.99 19.54
N SER A 39 -2.82 -2.45 18.34
CA SER A 39 -2.21 -2.00 17.10
C SER A 39 -2.43 -0.50 16.89
N SER A 40 -1.36 0.19 16.52
CA SER A 40 -1.42 1.54 15.96
C SER A 40 -2.26 1.50 14.67
N PRO A 41 -3.04 2.53 14.35
CA PRO A 41 -3.83 2.61 13.11
C PRO A 41 -3.01 2.57 11.79
N ASN A 42 -1.68 2.45 11.88
CA ASN A 42 -0.76 2.34 10.74
C ASN A 42 -0.03 0.98 10.62
N ASP A 43 -0.42 -0.06 11.37
CA ASP A 43 0.19 -1.38 11.19
C ASP A 43 -0.30 -2.02 9.87
N GLN A 44 0.51 -1.89 8.82
CA GLN A 44 0.26 -2.47 7.48
C GLN A 44 0.48 -3.99 7.43
N ARG A 45 0.79 -4.65 8.56
CA ARG A 45 0.94 -6.11 8.60
C ARG A 45 -0.40 -6.80 8.33
N PRO A 46 -0.39 -7.91 7.59
CA PRO A 46 -1.61 -8.68 7.38
C PRO A 46 -2.05 -9.39 8.65
N SER A 47 -3.36 -9.59 8.78
CA SER A 47 -3.93 -10.50 9.78
C SER A 47 -3.94 -11.92 9.23
N LEU A 48 -3.51 -12.87 10.07
CA LEU A 48 -3.43 -14.30 9.76
C LEU A 48 -4.37 -15.07 10.67
N THR A 49 -5.29 -15.82 10.08
CA THR A 49 -6.28 -16.64 10.81
C THR A 49 -6.34 -18.06 10.28
N LEU A 50 -6.90 -18.97 11.09
CA LEU A 50 -7.09 -20.36 10.68
C LEU A 50 -8.21 -20.46 9.63
N PRO A 51 -8.04 -21.32 8.60
CA PRO A 51 -9.15 -21.68 7.73
C PRO A 51 -10.31 -22.26 8.52
N ALA A 52 -11.54 -22.05 8.04
CA ALA A 52 -12.74 -22.55 8.70
C ALA A 52 -12.64 -24.07 8.92
N SER A 53 -12.98 -24.52 10.14
CA SER A 53 -12.93 -25.92 10.57
C SER A 53 -11.54 -26.56 10.65
N ALA A 54 -10.46 -25.81 10.37
CA ALA A 54 -9.10 -26.29 10.52
C ALA A 54 -8.60 -26.12 11.97
N LYS A 55 -7.67 -26.98 12.39
CA LYS A 55 -6.99 -26.87 13.69
C LYS A 55 -5.66 -26.16 13.53
N LEU A 56 -5.24 -25.46 14.58
CA LEU A 56 -3.90 -24.88 14.62
C LEU A 56 -2.87 -26.00 14.47
N CYS A 57 -1.94 -25.81 13.55
CA CYS A 57 -0.82 -26.71 13.37
C CYS A 57 0.10 -26.61 14.61
N PRO A 58 0.38 -27.71 15.32
CA PRO A 58 1.31 -27.71 16.45
C PRO A 58 2.68 -27.11 16.09
N ALA A 59 3.31 -26.40 17.03
CA ALA A 59 4.65 -25.81 16.88
C ALA A 59 4.87 -25.05 15.55
N SER A 60 3.85 -24.35 15.10
CA SER A 60 3.80 -23.65 13.81
C SER A 60 3.38 -22.19 13.97
N GLY A 61 3.48 -21.41 12.90
CA GLY A 61 3.18 -19.99 12.91
C GLY A 61 1.70 -19.67 13.12
N GLN A 62 1.41 -18.40 13.38
CA GLN A 62 0.05 -17.92 13.58
C GLN A 62 -0.85 -18.25 12.37
N GLY A 63 -2.06 -18.75 12.64
CA GLY A 63 -3.05 -19.00 11.60
C GLY A 63 -2.69 -20.12 10.63
N ALA A 64 -1.67 -20.93 10.93
CA ALA A 64 -1.25 -22.05 10.10
C ALA A 64 -1.99 -23.34 10.49
N ALA A 65 -2.52 -24.06 9.51
CA ALA A 65 -3.12 -25.37 9.65
C ALA A 65 -2.40 -26.37 8.73
N CYS A 66 -2.07 -27.55 9.25
CA CYS A 66 -1.35 -28.57 8.50
C CYS A 66 -2.14 -29.87 8.39
N ASP A 67 -2.04 -30.49 7.21
CA ASP A 67 -2.65 -31.77 6.89
C ASP A 67 -1.57 -32.76 6.41
N ALA A 68 -1.78 -34.05 6.64
CA ALA A 68 -0.93 -35.13 6.16
C ALA A 68 -1.67 -35.93 5.09
N ILE A 69 -1.32 -35.71 3.83
CA ILE A 69 -1.71 -36.57 2.71
C ILE A 69 -0.52 -37.50 2.40
N PRO A 70 -0.67 -38.83 2.55
CA PRO A 70 0.36 -39.76 2.11
C PRO A 70 0.44 -39.72 0.58
N THR A 71 1.61 -39.45 0.02
CA THR A 71 1.88 -39.72 -1.39
C THR A 71 2.73 -40.98 -1.49
N ASN A 72 2.30 -41.93 -2.31
CA ASN A 72 3.12 -43.09 -2.67
C ASN A 72 4.07 -42.63 -3.79
N PHE A 73 5.31 -42.36 -3.42
CA PHE A 73 6.35 -42.04 -4.38
C PHE A 73 6.88 -43.32 -5.03
N ASN A 74 6.85 -43.38 -6.36
CA ASN A 74 7.52 -44.42 -7.14
C ASN A 74 8.73 -43.79 -7.86
N PRO A 75 9.97 -44.10 -7.45
CA PRO A 75 11.17 -43.49 -8.05
C PRO A 75 11.32 -43.86 -9.53
N ALA A 76 11.39 -42.86 -10.39
CA ALA A 76 11.80 -43.00 -11.78
C ALA A 76 13.27 -42.54 -11.96
N PRO A 77 14.03 -43.11 -12.92
CA PRO A 77 15.36 -42.63 -13.26
C PRO A 77 15.33 -41.16 -13.72
N GLY A 78 16.29 -40.38 -13.22
CA GLY A 78 16.53 -39.01 -13.63
C GLY A 78 17.33 -38.91 -14.93
N GLN A 79 17.70 -37.68 -15.29
CA GLN A 79 18.44 -37.37 -16.50
C GLN A 79 19.87 -36.92 -16.17
N PRO A 80 20.90 -37.69 -16.53
CA PRO A 80 22.29 -37.25 -16.44
C PRO A 80 22.65 -36.28 -17.58
N SER A 81 23.60 -35.38 -17.30
CA SER A 81 24.10 -34.36 -18.24
C SER A 81 25.53 -33.94 -17.90
N LEU A 82 26.19 -33.29 -18.86
CA LEU A 82 27.53 -32.76 -18.69
C LEU A 82 27.46 -31.53 -17.78
N PRO A 83 28.24 -31.44 -16.69
CA PRO A 83 28.25 -30.24 -15.85
C PRO A 83 28.63 -29.01 -16.66
N ASP A 84 27.93 -27.89 -16.41
CA ASP A 84 28.14 -26.63 -17.12
C ASP A 84 29.61 -26.17 -17.03
N GLY A 85 30.17 -25.75 -18.17
CA GLY A 85 31.54 -25.27 -18.27
C GLY A 85 32.62 -26.36 -18.27
N LEU A 86 32.24 -27.64 -18.14
CA LEU A 86 33.18 -28.77 -18.29
C LEU A 86 33.11 -29.39 -19.68
N VAL A 87 34.17 -30.10 -20.05
CA VAL A 87 34.28 -30.83 -21.31
C VAL A 87 34.07 -32.32 -21.06
N GLN A 88 33.38 -32.99 -21.98
CA GLN A 88 33.13 -34.42 -21.89
C GLN A 88 34.45 -35.21 -21.78
N CYS A 89 34.46 -36.19 -20.89
CA CYS A 89 35.60 -37.06 -20.65
C CYS A 89 35.99 -37.78 -21.96
N PRO A 90 37.25 -37.69 -22.41
CA PRO A 90 37.68 -38.33 -23.64
C PRO A 90 37.52 -39.86 -23.58
N ALA A 91 37.12 -40.46 -24.70
CA ALA A 91 37.13 -41.91 -24.85
C ALA A 91 38.56 -42.47 -24.73
N ASP A 92 38.69 -43.71 -24.27
CA ASP A 92 39.93 -44.47 -24.25
C ASP A 92 39.84 -45.59 -25.30
N PRO A 93 40.70 -45.61 -26.35
CA PRO A 93 40.67 -46.64 -27.39
C PRO A 93 40.86 -48.07 -26.86
N ALA A 94 41.44 -48.23 -25.67
CA ALA A 94 41.67 -49.52 -25.04
C ALA A 94 40.45 -50.07 -24.28
N LYS A 95 39.33 -49.34 -24.23
CA LYS A 95 38.14 -49.66 -23.43
C LYS A 95 36.86 -49.67 -24.28
N PRO A 96 35.84 -50.48 -23.93
CA PRO A 96 34.51 -50.35 -24.52
C PRO A 96 33.97 -48.92 -24.36
N VAL A 97 33.44 -48.34 -25.43
CA VAL A 97 32.87 -46.99 -25.40
C VAL A 97 31.51 -47.03 -24.70
N LEU A 98 31.43 -46.52 -23.47
CA LEU A 98 30.16 -46.18 -22.84
C LEU A 98 29.81 -44.72 -23.17
N SER A 99 28.65 -44.48 -23.77
CA SER A 99 28.15 -43.12 -23.98
C SER A 99 27.71 -42.53 -22.64
N SER A 100 28.50 -41.63 -22.09
CA SER A 100 28.20 -40.97 -20.82
C SER A 100 28.45 -39.46 -20.90
N PRO A 101 27.57 -38.63 -20.35
CA PRO A 101 27.74 -37.19 -20.31
C PRO A 101 28.59 -36.75 -19.10
N ALA A 102 29.66 -37.47 -18.78
CA ALA A 102 30.53 -37.15 -17.65
C ALA A 102 31.78 -36.38 -18.10
N ALA A 103 32.29 -35.50 -17.25
CA ALA A 103 33.59 -34.82 -17.38
C ALA A 103 34.64 -35.49 -16.50
N CYS A 104 35.93 -35.40 -16.86
CA CYS A 104 36.99 -35.97 -16.05
C CYS A 104 38.26 -35.10 -16.06
N ASP A 105 38.98 -35.11 -14.94
CA ASP A 105 40.28 -34.46 -14.79
C ASP A 105 41.18 -35.22 -13.81
N GLU A 106 42.45 -34.82 -13.77
CA GLU A 106 43.45 -35.41 -12.88
C GLU A 106 43.49 -34.67 -11.54
N THR A 107 42.62 -35.11 -10.64
CA THR A 107 42.61 -34.73 -9.22
C THR A 107 42.50 -35.99 -8.37
N THR A 108 43.43 -36.21 -7.44
CA THR A 108 43.46 -37.43 -6.61
C THR A 108 43.04 -37.14 -5.17
N LEU A 109 42.59 -38.17 -4.46
CA LEU A 109 42.35 -38.07 -3.02
C LEU A 109 43.67 -37.81 -2.28
N SER A 110 43.79 -36.66 -1.61
CA SER A 110 44.95 -36.33 -0.78
C SER A 110 45.11 -37.32 0.38
N SER A 111 46.33 -37.82 0.63
CA SER A 111 46.65 -38.51 1.89
C SER A 111 46.72 -37.48 3.03
N PRO A 112 46.31 -37.84 4.27
CA PRO A 112 46.46 -36.91 5.39
C PRO A 112 47.95 -36.59 5.59
N ALA A 113 48.28 -35.31 5.61
CA ALA A 113 49.62 -34.83 5.89
C ALA A 113 50.01 -35.23 7.33
N SER A 114 50.98 -36.13 7.47
CA SER A 114 51.69 -36.30 8.73
C SER A 114 52.53 -35.05 8.98
N SER A 115 52.09 -34.20 9.91
CA SER A 115 52.92 -33.13 10.44
C SER A 115 52.60 -32.93 11.92
N ALA A 116 53.41 -33.59 12.76
CA ALA A 116 53.64 -33.14 14.13
C ALA A 116 55.15 -32.87 14.26
N PRO A 117 55.58 -31.63 14.52
CA PRO A 117 56.92 -31.39 15.03
C PRO A 117 56.97 -31.88 16.47
N ALA A 118 58.03 -32.61 16.82
CA ALA A 118 58.30 -33.04 18.18
C ALA A 118 58.42 -31.85 19.14
N PRO A 119 57.71 -31.85 20.30
CA PRO A 119 58.04 -30.98 21.41
C PRO A 119 58.88 -31.72 22.45
N VAL A 120 59.92 -31.03 22.89
CA VAL A 120 60.83 -31.34 23.98
C VAL A 120 60.07 -31.32 25.33
N HIS A 121 60.35 -32.30 26.19
CA HIS A 121 59.90 -32.35 27.61
C HIS A 121 60.60 -31.25 28.46
N PRO A 122 59.96 -30.70 29.51
CA PRO A 122 60.00 -31.37 30.81
C PRO A 122 58.75 -31.25 31.73
N SER A 123 58.56 -32.33 32.50
CA SER A 123 58.00 -32.49 33.87
C SER A 123 56.76 -31.74 34.40
N ALA A 124 55.80 -32.59 34.80
CA ALA A 124 55.08 -32.66 36.10
C ALA A 124 53.83 -31.79 36.37
N GLY A 125 52.71 -32.49 36.61
CA GLY A 125 51.55 -32.01 37.37
C GLY A 125 50.20 -32.56 36.88
N SER A 126 49.79 -33.74 37.34
CA SER A 126 48.38 -34.19 37.23
C SER A 126 47.50 -33.43 38.23
N PRO A 127 46.21 -33.17 37.88
CA PRO A 127 45.16 -33.97 38.49
C PRO A 127 44.09 -34.47 37.50
N VAL A 128 43.42 -35.53 37.95
CA VAL A 128 42.43 -36.36 37.26
C VAL A 128 41.06 -35.67 37.18
N ILE A 129 40.43 -35.68 35.99
CA ILE A 129 38.98 -35.46 35.80
C ILE A 129 38.48 -36.48 34.74
N PRO A 130 37.32 -37.15 34.90
CA PRO A 130 36.91 -38.23 34.00
C PRO A 130 36.39 -37.69 32.66
N SER A 131 37.00 -38.14 31.57
CA SER A 131 36.53 -37.91 30.20
C SER A 131 35.46 -38.94 29.83
N VAL A 132 34.27 -38.46 29.48
CA VAL A 132 33.27 -39.22 28.71
C VAL A 132 33.56 -38.95 27.23
N PRO A 133 33.73 -39.96 26.35
CA PRO A 133 34.02 -39.69 24.94
C PRO A 133 32.76 -39.25 24.20
N LEU A 134 32.79 -38.03 23.66
CA LEU A 134 31.93 -37.57 22.57
C LEU A 134 32.37 -38.28 21.29
N SER A 135 31.69 -39.38 20.96
CA SER A 135 31.81 -40.07 19.67
C SER A 135 30.43 -40.23 19.04
N SER A 136 29.84 -39.13 18.56
CA SER A 136 28.76 -39.18 17.57
C SER A 136 28.52 -37.78 17.01
N LEU A 137 29.32 -37.39 16.01
CA LEU A 137 29.04 -36.39 14.95
C LEU A 137 30.37 -36.05 14.27
N ALA A 138 30.84 -37.00 13.47
CA ALA A 138 31.80 -36.74 12.40
C ALA A 138 31.29 -37.52 11.18
N PRO A 139 31.24 -36.93 9.97
CA PRO A 139 31.16 -37.75 8.76
C PRO A 139 32.41 -38.63 8.78
N GLY A 140 32.23 -39.95 8.68
CA GLY A 140 33.33 -40.90 8.75
C GLY A 140 34.41 -40.54 7.73
N SER A 141 35.52 -39.96 8.21
CA SER A 141 36.75 -39.87 7.44
C SER A 141 37.29 -41.29 7.28
N SER A 142 36.88 -41.95 6.19
CA SER A 142 37.45 -43.22 5.79
C SER A 142 38.90 -42.94 5.34
N ALA A 143 39.83 -43.04 6.28
CA ALA A 143 41.27 -42.94 6.02
C ALA A 143 41.80 -44.07 5.09
N THR A 144 40.92 -44.96 4.62
CA THR A 144 41.23 -46.09 3.73
C THR A 144 40.44 -46.08 2.41
N ALA A 145 39.55 -45.12 2.14
CA ALA A 145 38.76 -45.13 0.90
C ALA A 145 39.63 -44.88 -0.34
N SER A 146 39.72 -45.89 -1.23
CA SER A 146 40.38 -45.81 -2.55
C SER A 146 39.55 -45.06 -3.61
N LEU A 147 38.27 -44.84 -3.33
CA LEU A 147 37.32 -44.05 -4.12
C LEU A 147 36.35 -43.33 -3.17
N ALA A 148 36.07 -42.06 -3.41
CA ALA A 148 35.07 -41.28 -2.68
C ALA A 148 34.09 -40.63 -3.64
N LEU A 149 32.81 -40.60 -3.26
CA LEU A 149 31.75 -39.92 -4.00
C LEU A 149 31.21 -38.77 -3.15
N THR A 150 31.11 -37.59 -3.75
CA THR A 150 30.49 -36.41 -3.13
C THR A 150 29.42 -35.86 -4.06
N ALA A 151 28.39 -35.25 -3.49
CA ALA A 151 27.46 -34.37 -4.20
C ALA A 151 27.69 -32.95 -3.70
N ASP A 152 27.53 -31.96 -4.58
CA ASP A 152 27.57 -30.55 -4.20
C ASP A 152 26.36 -30.15 -3.34
N HIS A 153 25.23 -30.84 -3.50
CA HIS A 153 24.02 -30.66 -2.69
C HIS A 153 23.47 -32.01 -2.20
N ALA A 154 22.98 -32.03 -0.95
CA ALA A 154 22.26 -33.18 -0.38
C ALA A 154 20.72 -33.01 -0.44
N LEU A 155 20.26 -31.78 -0.64
CA LEU A 155 18.86 -31.37 -0.66
C LEU A 155 18.70 -30.25 -1.70
N ILE A 156 17.73 -30.37 -2.61
CA ILE A 156 17.57 -29.42 -3.71
C ILE A 156 16.13 -29.42 -4.27
N GLY A 157 15.75 -28.38 -5.03
CA GLY A 157 14.46 -28.30 -5.68
C GLY A 157 14.29 -29.31 -6.82
N ALA A 158 13.09 -29.86 -6.99
CA ALA A 158 12.76 -30.77 -8.09
C ALA A 158 13.08 -30.12 -9.45
N GLY A 159 13.77 -30.86 -10.32
CA GLY A 159 14.22 -30.37 -11.62
C GLY A 159 15.56 -29.64 -11.64
N GLU A 160 16.11 -29.25 -10.48
CA GLU A 160 17.46 -28.71 -10.37
C GLU A 160 18.53 -29.82 -10.46
N SER A 161 19.74 -29.45 -10.87
CA SER A 161 20.84 -30.38 -11.12
C SER A 161 21.80 -30.46 -9.94
N VAL A 162 22.23 -31.67 -9.60
CA VAL A 162 23.26 -31.95 -8.60
C VAL A 162 24.50 -32.50 -9.29
N ILE A 163 25.67 -32.01 -8.92
CA ILE A 163 26.94 -32.45 -9.47
C ILE A 163 27.52 -33.53 -8.56
N PHE A 164 27.54 -34.76 -9.08
CA PHE A 164 28.23 -35.88 -8.45
C PHE A 164 29.70 -35.88 -8.88
N THR A 165 30.60 -35.97 -7.91
CA THR A 165 32.04 -36.02 -8.11
C THR A 165 32.61 -37.28 -7.46
N ALA A 166 33.03 -38.23 -8.27
CA ALA A 166 33.74 -39.44 -7.84
C ALA A 166 35.25 -39.25 -8.01
N THR A 167 36.02 -39.38 -6.93
CA THR A 167 37.47 -39.17 -6.93
C THR A 167 38.18 -40.42 -6.43
N ALA A 168 39.06 -40.98 -7.26
CA ALA A 168 39.89 -42.13 -6.95
C ALA A 168 41.27 -41.71 -6.39
N ARG A 169 41.94 -42.62 -5.68
CA ARG A 169 43.33 -42.41 -5.22
C ARG A 169 44.36 -42.44 -6.35
N SER A 170 44.05 -43.07 -7.46
CA SER A 170 44.93 -43.20 -8.63
C SER A 170 44.13 -43.09 -9.92
N SER A 171 44.76 -42.56 -10.96
CA SER A 171 44.14 -42.42 -12.29
C SER A 171 43.76 -43.78 -12.87
N VAL A 172 42.62 -43.84 -13.57
CA VAL A 172 42.22 -45.02 -14.35
C VAL A 172 42.76 -44.98 -15.80
N THR A 173 43.50 -43.92 -16.16
CA THR A 173 44.14 -43.82 -17.48
C THR A 173 45.12 -44.98 -17.70
N GLY A 174 44.96 -45.71 -18.82
CA GLY A 174 45.84 -46.83 -19.16
C GLY A 174 45.62 -48.11 -18.34
N THR A 175 44.62 -48.14 -17.45
CA THR A 175 44.16 -49.37 -16.78
C THR A 175 43.02 -50.02 -17.56
N GLY A 176 42.57 -51.22 -17.18
CA GLY A 176 41.35 -51.85 -17.72
C GLY A 176 40.04 -51.37 -17.08
N SER A 177 40.06 -50.32 -16.26
CA SER A 177 38.93 -49.90 -15.41
C SER A 177 38.43 -48.49 -15.72
N ALA A 178 37.20 -48.17 -15.32
CA ALA A 178 36.58 -46.85 -15.42
C ALA A 178 36.01 -46.43 -14.05
N ILE A 179 35.82 -45.12 -13.85
CA ILE A 179 35.05 -44.61 -12.70
C ILE A 179 33.60 -44.47 -13.14
N GLU A 180 32.68 -45.21 -12.51
CA GLU A 180 31.27 -45.29 -12.91
C GLU A 180 30.37 -44.92 -11.72
N ILE A 181 29.40 -44.05 -11.93
CA ILE A 181 28.46 -43.56 -10.92
C ILE A 181 27.08 -44.12 -11.26
N PHE A 182 26.44 -44.77 -10.29
CA PHE A 182 25.11 -45.36 -10.44
C PHE A 182 24.13 -44.77 -9.44
N ASP A 183 22.90 -44.54 -9.91
CA ASP A 183 21.73 -44.38 -9.07
C ASP A 183 21.36 -45.77 -8.54
N SER A 184 21.65 -45.99 -7.27
CA SER A 184 21.39 -47.25 -6.56
C SER A 184 19.91 -47.44 -6.22
N THR A 185 19.10 -46.37 -6.27
CA THR A 185 17.64 -46.46 -6.06
C THR A 185 16.95 -47.04 -7.27
N THR A 186 17.35 -46.63 -8.48
CA THR A 186 16.73 -47.06 -9.74
C THR A 186 17.55 -48.11 -10.48
N GLY A 187 18.80 -48.33 -10.08
CA GLY A 187 19.74 -49.25 -10.72
C GLY A 187 20.35 -48.71 -12.02
N THR A 188 20.18 -47.43 -12.34
CA THR A 188 20.62 -46.85 -13.62
C THR A 188 22.00 -46.20 -13.53
N MET A 189 22.80 -46.32 -14.59
CA MET A 189 24.06 -45.59 -14.72
C MET A 189 23.80 -44.09 -14.90
N VAL A 190 24.51 -43.28 -14.13
CA VAL A 190 24.46 -41.81 -14.16
C VAL A 190 25.61 -41.26 -14.98
N GLY A 191 26.85 -41.70 -14.69
CA GLY A 191 28.07 -41.16 -15.28
C GLY A 191 29.18 -42.20 -15.38
N ALA A 192 30.05 -42.12 -16.38
CA ALA A 192 31.21 -42.98 -16.53
C ALA A 192 32.39 -42.21 -17.12
N CYS A 193 33.57 -42.36 -16.53
CA CYS A 193 34.82 -41.75 -16.99
C CYS A 193 35.87 -42.82 -17.23
N MET A 194 36.30 -42.93 -18.49
CA MET A 194 37.25 -43.93 -18.95
C MET A 194 38.71 -43.55 -18.65
N ARG A 195 38.96 -42.31 -18.23
CA ARG A 195 40.29 -41.76 -18.00
C ARG A 195 40.26 -40.88 -16.76
N SER A 196 41.46 -40.55 -16.29
CA SER A 196 41.74 -39.66 -15.16
C SER A 196 41.36 -40.23 -13.79
N SER A 197 41.63 -39.50 -12.71
CA SER A 197 41.31 -39.93 -11.34
C SER A 197 40.02 -39.32 -10.79
N ARG A 198 39.40 -38.35 -11.46
CA ARG A 198 38.14 -37.72 -11.02
C ARG A 198 37.11 -37.74 -12.14
N CYS A 199 35.88 -38.14 -11.79
CA CYS A 199 34.72 -38.20 -12.68
C CYS A 199 33.59 -37.33 -12.15
N GLN A 200 33.03 -36.47 -13.00
CA GLN A 200 32.00 -35.50 -12.64
C GLN A 200 30.80 -35.60 -13.57
N VAL A 201 29.59 -35.65 -13.03
CA VAL A 201 28.35 -35.72 -13.81
C VAL A 201 27.24 -34.92 -13.13
N ALA A 202 26.48 -34.16 -13.92
CA ALA A 202 25.30 -33.47 -13.42
C ALA A 202 24.08 -34.38 -13.55
N TYR A 203 23.21 -34.40 -12.56
CA TYR A 203 22.00 -35.22 -12.55
C TYR A 203 20.82 -34.42 -12.05
N LYS A 204 19.71 -34.46 -12.80
CA LYS A 204 18.44 -33.84 -12.42
C LYS A 204 17.34 -34.89 -12.41
N THR A 205 16.41 -34.77 -11.47
CA THR A 205 15.26 -35.67 -11.40
C THR A 205 14.04 -34.94 -10.81
N THR A 206 12.92 -35.65 -10.74
CA THR A 206 11.71 -35.20 -10.06
C THR A 206 11.89 -35.28 -8.54
N VAL A 207 10.83 -34.99 -7.79
CA VAL A 207 10.74 -35.28 -6.35
C VAL A 207 11.27 -36.66 -6.00
N GLY A 208 11.89 -36.80 -4.83
CA GLY A 208 12.22 -38.10 -4.27
C GLY A 208 13.53 -38.12 -3.51
N THR A 209 13.81 -39.24 -2.85
CA THR A 209 15.11 -39.51 -2.23
C THR A 209 15.83 -40.59 -3.02
N TYR A 210 17.01 -40.26 -3.53
CA TYR A 210 17.81 -41.13 -4.39
C TYR A 210 19.17 -41.40 -3.75
N SER A 211 19.66 -42.63 -3.86
CA SER A 211 20.95 -43.05 -3.33
C SER A 211 21.91 -43.33 -4.49
N PHE A 212 23.14 -42.86 -4.39
CA PHE A 212 24.14 -42.96 -5.44
C PHE A 212 25.40 -43.62 -4.91
N THR A 213 26.03 -44.44 -5.74
CA THR A 213 27.28 -45.14 -5.42
C THR A 213 28.18 -45.12 -6.65
N ALA A 214 29.47 -44.86 -6.43
CA ALA A 214 30.47 -44.93 -7.48
C ALA A 214 31.32 -46.20 -7.34
N PHE A 215 31.82 -46.68 -8.48
CA PHE A 215 32.62 -47.89 -8.60
C PHE A 215 33.85 -47.62 -9.46
N VAL A 216 34.96 -48.32 -9.17
CA VAL A 216 36.04 -48.54 -10.15
C VAL A 216 36.01 -50.00 -10.58
N THR A 217 35.63 -50.21 -11.83
CA THR A 217 35.39 -51.54 -12.44
C THR A 217 35.77 -51.55 -13.91
N PRO A 218 35.99 -52.73 -14.53
CA PRO A 218 35.91 -52.83 -15.99
C PRO A 218 34.58 -52.23 -16.50
N PRO A 219 34.57 -51.45 -17.59
CA PRO A 219 33.38 -50.76 -18.08
C PRO A 219 32.15 -51.67 -18.17
N THR A 220 31.06 -51.28 -17.51
CA THR A 220 29.80 -52.05 -17.45
C THR A 220 28.60 -51.11 -17.45
N THR A 221 27.45 -51.54 -17.98
CA THR A 221 26.20 -50.76 -17.92
C THR A 221 25.32 -51.10 -16.73
N THR A 222 25.68 -52.14 -15.96
CA THR A 222 24.95 -52.61 -14.78
C THR A 222 25.78 -52.40 -13.52
N ALA A 223 25.11 -52.00 -12.44
CA ALA A 223 25.76 -51.75 -11.15
C ALA A 223 26.48 -53.02 -10.65
N PRO A 224 27.80 -52.95 -10.37
CA PRO A 224 28.56 -54.10 -9.90
C PRO A 224 28.13 -54.59 -8.51
N VAL A 225 28.27 -55.90 -8.26
CA VAL A 225 28.23 -56.43 -6.89
C VAL A 225 29.56 -56.14 -6.18
N ALA A 226 29.50 -55.65 -4.94
CA ALA A 226 30.63 -55.09 -4.19
C ALA A 226 31.85 -56.03 -3.99
N ARG A 227 31.76 -57.32 -4.34
CA ARG A 227 32.86 -58.29 -4.15
C ARG A 227 33.98 -58.17 -5.20
N ASP A 228 33.69 -57.57 -6.37
CA ASP A 228 34.62 -57.51 -7.51
C ASP A 228 34.97 -56.06 -7.92
N ALA A 229 34.68 -55.08 -7.06
CA ALA A 229 34.77 -53.66 -7.38
C ALA A 229 35.39 -52.85 -6.23
N ILE A 230 36.09 -51.76 -6.56
CA ILE A 230 36.36 -50.69 -5.58
C ILE A 230 35.09 -49.84 -5.49
N VAL A 231 34.50 -49.73 -4.30
CA VAL A 231 33.23 -49.04 -4.07
C VAL A 231 33.44 -47.77 -3.26
N SER A 232 32.74 -46.68 -3.61
CA SER A 232 32.72 -45.44 -2.84
C SER A 232 31.82 -45.54 -1.60
N ASN A 233 31.82 -44.51 -0.77
CA ASN A 233 30.68 -44.24 0.10
C ASN A 233 29.39 -44.05 -0.73
N ALA A 234 28.24 -44.36 -0.14
CA ALA A 234 26.95 -43.99 -0.71
C ALA A 234 26.66 -42.50 -0.43
N VAL A 235 26.03 -41.82 -1.38
CA VAL A 235 25.55 -40.45 -1.24
C VAL A 235 24.05 -40.44 -1.44
N GLN A 236 23.31 -39.88 -0.49
CA GLN A 236 21.86 -39.72 -0.60
C GLN A 236 21.54 -38.25 -0.92
N VAL A 237 20.71 -38.04 -1.94
CA VAL A 237 20.26 -36.71 -2.36
C VAL A 237 18.74 -36.69 -2.45
N ARG A 238 18.13 -35.58 -2.02
CA ARG A 238 16.69 -35.41 -1.91
C ARG A 238 16.23 -34.24 -2.79
N TRP A 239 15.34 -34.52 -3.74
CA TRP A 239 14.68 -33.52 -4.57
C TRP A 239 13.29 -33.22 -3.99
N LEU A 240 12.99 -31.94 -3.79
CA LEU A 240 11.78 -31.47 -3.13
C LEU A 240 10.86 -30.70 -4.07
N ASP A 241 9.54 -30.85 -3.92
CA ASP A 241 8.54 -29.99 -4.56
C ASP A 241 7.84 -29.08 -3.56
N ALA A 242 7.45 -27.91 -4.03
CA ALA A 242 6.49 -27.05 -3.37
C ALA A 242 5.50 -26.53 -4.40
N SER A 243 4.23 -26.47 -4.03
CA SER A 243 3.18 -25.83 -4.82
C SER A 243 2.35 -24.93 -3.91
N LEU A 244 1.76 -23.88 -4.48
CA LEU A 244 0.95 -22.92 -3.74
C LEU A 244 -0.32 -22.60 -4.52
N THR A 245 -1.46 -22.72 -3.84
CA THR A 245 -2.77 -22.40 -4.37
C THR A 245 -3.46 -21.34 -3.51
N ALA A 246 -4.21 -20.44 -4.15
CA ALA A 246 -5.05 -19.45 -3.50
C ALA A 246 -6.52 -19.73 -3.79
N SER A 247 -7.41 -19.52 -2.82
CA SER A 247 -8.85 -19.60 -3.03
C SER A 247 -9.32 -18.50 -3.98
N LEU A 248 -10.33 -18.79 -4.81
CA LEU A 248 -10.98 -17.78 -5.65
C LEU A 248 -12.16 -17.13 -4.93
N PRO A 249 -12.40 -15.82 -5.15
CA PRO A 249 -11.58 -14.91 -5.95
C PRO A 249 -10.28 -14.49 -5.21
N ALA A 250 -9.16 -14.39 -5.95
CA ALA A 250 -7.89 -13.87 -5.43
C ALA A 250 -7.83 -12.33 -5.41
N VAL A 251 -8.88 -11.69 -5.92
CA VAL A 251 -9.09 -10.23 -5.91
C VAL A 251 -10.30 -9.94 -5.03
N VAL A 252 -10.08 -9.34 -3.86
CA VAL A 252 -11.09 -9.18 -2.80
C VAL A 252 -11.08 -7.76 -2.24
N GLY A 253 -12.14 -7.35 -1.53
CA GLY A 253 -12.14 -6.06 -0.81
C GLY A 253 -11.17 -6.04 0.39
N PRO A 254 -10.73 -4.86 0.85
CA PRO A 254 -9.99 -4.71 2.11
C PRO A 254 -10.74 -5.37 3.28
N GLY A 255 -9.99 -6.03 4.16
CA GLY A 255 -10.54 -6.77 5.31
C GLY A 255 -11.14 -8.14 4.97
N LYS A 256 -11.20 -8.54 3.68
CA LYS A 256 -11.61 -9.89 3.28
C LYS A 256 -10.41 -10.83 3.27
N SER A 257 -10.64 -12.08 3.67
CA SER A 257 -9.58 -13.09 3.77
C SER A 257 -9.48 -13.96 2.52
N VAL A 258 -8.26 -14.29 2.10
CA VAL A 258 -7.98 -15.27 1.04
C VAL A 258 -7.28 -16.48 1.65
N LYS A 259 -7.76 -17.71 1.36
CA LYS A 259 -7.10 -18.93 1.78
C LYS A 259 -5.91 -19.21 0.88
N LEU A 260 -4.75 -19.43 1.49
CA LEU A 260 -3.58 -19.97 0.83
C LEU A 260 -3.36 -21.41 1.29
N THR A 261 -2.96 -22.29 0.37
CA THR A 261 -2.60 -23.68 0.67
C THR A 261 -1.35 -24.07 -0.10
N ALA A 262 -0.27 -24.29 0.63
CA ALA A 262 0.98 -24.85 0.14
C ALA A 262 0.96 -26.37 0.28
N ALA A 263 1.57 -27.09 -0.67
CA ALA A 263 1.68 -28.55 -0.63
C ALA A 263 3.02 -29.04 -1.17
N THR A 264 3.45 -30.20 -0.65
CA THR A 264 4.68 -30.92 -0.99
C THR A 264 4.40 -32.43 -0.95
N SER A 265 5.22 -33.21 -1.61
CA SER A 265 5.14 -34.67 -1.65
C SER A 265 5.51 -35.36 -0.33
N ALA A 266 6.38 -34.77 0.49
CA ALA A 266 6.91 -35.41 1.70
C ALA A 266 6.77 -34.51 2.93
N ASP A 267 6.45 -35.11 4.08
CA ASP A 267 6.28 -34.36 5.33
C ASP A 267 7.53 -33.52 5.64
N VAL A 268 7.33 -32.22 5.83
CA VAL A 268 8.42 -31.27 6.08
C VAL A 268 9.16 -31.59 7.38
N ALA A 269 8.48 -32.12 8.40
CA ALA A 269 9.12 -32.51 9.67
C ALA A 269 10.08 -33.69 9.48
N LYS A 270 9.67 -34.71 8.71
CA LYS A 270 10.54 -35.85 8.37
C LYS A 270 11.74 -35.41 7.53
N SER A 271 11.60 -34.26 6.88
CA SER A 271 12.61 -33.68 6.02
C SER A 271 13.60 -32.77 6.74
N GLY A 272 13.34 -32.43 8.01
CA GLY A 272 14.10 -31.42 8.76
C GLY A 272 13.83 -29.99 8.29
N LEU A 273 12.67 -29.74 7.66
CA LEU A 273 12.31 -28.47 7.02
C LEU A 273 10.98 -27.93 7.55
N VAL A 274 10.66 -26.70 7.17
CA VAL A 274 9.36 -26.06 7.38
C VAL A 274 8.79 -25.52 6.07
N PHE A 275 7.47 -25.43 5.97
CA PHE A 275 6.83 -24.54 5.01
C PHE A 275 6.89 -23.12 5.52
N LEU A 276 7.51 -22.19 4.79
CA LEU A 276 7.56 -20.78 5.12
C LEU A 276 6.79 -19.96 4.07
N PHE A 277 5.67 -19.35 4.48
CA PHE A 277 4.95 -18.39 3.65
C PHE A 277 5.66 -17.05 3.69
N TRP A 278 5.89 -16.48 2.51
CA TRP A 278 6.63 -15.25 2.36
C TRP A 278 5.88 -14.30 1.44
N ASP A 279 5.75 -13.05 1.86
CA ASP A 279 5.26 -11.98 1.01
C ASP A 279 6.46 -11.30 0.35
N VAL A 280 6.64 -11.57 -0.94
CA VAL A 280 7.75 -11.04 -1.73
C VAL A 280 7.62 -9.54 -1.93
N THR A 281 6.38 -9.01 -1.97
CA THR A 281 6.13 -7.58 -2.13
C THR A 281 6.62 -6.80 -0.92
N THR A 282 6.40 -7.31 0.29
CA THR A 282 6.81 -6.63 1.53
C THR A 282 8.18 -7.08 2.03
N GLY A 283 8.70 -8.20 1.53
CA GLY A 283 9.96 -8.79 1.97
C GLY A 283 9.88 -9.40 3.37
N LEU A 284 8.68 -9.76 3.82
CA LEU A 284 8.44 -10.25 5.18
C LEU A 284 7.89 -11.69 5.20
N PRO A 285 8.30 -12.50 6.19
CA PRO A 285 7.66 -13.77 6.45
C PRO A 285 6.23 -13.54 6.99
N LEU A 286 5.31 -14.40 6.56
CA LEU A 286 3.91 -14.37 6.99
C LEU A 286 3.67 -15.39 8.11
N THR A 287 3.79 -16.67 7.80
CA THR A 287 3.56 -17.77 8.74
C THR A 287 4.30 -19.03 8.26
N TYR A 288 4.27 -20.09 9.05
CA TYR A 288 4.93 -21.34 8.69
C TYR A 288 4.21 -22.57 9.24
N CYS A 289 4.40 -23.74 8.61
CA CYS A 289 4.07 -25.05 9.20
C CYS A 289 5.33 -25.87 9.42
N SER A 290 5.46 -26.48 10.59
CA SER A 290 6.61 -27.32 10.97
C SER A 290 6.46 -28.79 10.60
N HIS A 291 5.28 -29.22 10.16
CA HIS A 291 5.00 -30.60 9.77
C HIS A 291 3.82 -30.66 8.78
N GLY A 292 3.60 -31.86 8.24
CA GLY A 292 2.56 -32.13 7.26
C GLY A 292 3.06 -32.01 5.83
N THR A 293 2.25 -32.51 4.89
CA THR A 293 2.48 -32.38 3.44
C THR A 293 1.69 -31.24 2.82
N ALA A 294 0.75 -30.66 3.56
CA ALA A 294 0.06 -29.43 3.19
C ALA A 294 0.03 -28.44 4.37
N CYS A 295 0.16 -27.16 4.06
CA CYS A 295 0.06 -26.06 5.02
C CYS A 295 -0.89 -25.00 4.48
N SER A 296 -1.86 -24.55 5.27
CA SER A 296 -2.85 -23.56 4.85
C SER A 296 -3.05 -22.45 5.88
N THR A 297 -3.39 -21.26 5.40
CA THR A 297 -3.66 -20.08 6.23
C THR A 297 -4.65 -19.13 5.55
N MET A 298 -5.36 -18.32 6.33
CA MET A 298 -6.20 -17.23 5.82
C MET A 298 -5.44 -15.90 5.96
N LEU A 299 -5.17 -15.24 4.84
CA LEU A 299 -4.45 -13.98 4.77
C LEU A 299 -5.43 -12.82 4.57
N THR A 300 -5.27 -11.73 5.31
CA THR A 300 -6.14 -10.54 5.22
C THR A 300 -5.33 -9.24 5.33
N TYR A 301 -5.47 -8.34 4.37
CA TYR A 301 -4.97 -6.96 4.47
C TYR A 301 -6.12 -5.98 4.72
N SER A 302 -5.90 -5.02 5.62
CA SER A 302 -6.88 -3.98 5.99
C SER A 302 -6.98 -2.84 4.98
N VAL A 303 -5.98 -2.71 4.11
CA VAL A 303 -5.87 -1.69 3.06
C VAL A 303 -5.70 -2.35 1.69
N GLY A 304 -6.04 -1.63 0.62
CA GLY A 304 -5.87 -2.14 -0.73
C GLY A 304 -4.40 -2.15 -1.17
N GLY A 305 -4.04 -3.17 -1.95
CA GLY A 305 -2.67 -3.45 -2.39
C GLY A 305 -2.57 -4.77 -3.15
N ALA A 306 -1.52 -4.93 -3.95
CA ALA A 306 -1.22 -6.16 -4.68
C ALA A 306 -0.02 -6.86 -4.05
N HIS A 307 -0.15 -8.17 -3.79
CA HIS A 307 0.83 -8.96 -3.06
C HIS A 307 1.21 -10.22 -3.84
N GLN A 308 2.50 -10.55 -3.84
CA GLN A 308 3.04 -11.77 -4.43
C GLN A 308 3.48 -12.70 -3.30
N ILE A 309 2.81 -13.83 -3.17
CA ILE A 309 3.06 -14.78 -2.09
C ILE A 309 3.75 -16.03 -2.64
N VAL A 310 4.78 -16.48 -1.93
CA VAL A 310 5.51 -17.73 -2.22
C VAL A 310 5.56 -18.57 -0.95
N ALA A 311 5.49 -19.89 -1.11
CA ALA A 311 5.78 -20.84 -0.05
C ALA A 311 7.13 -21.48 -0.31
N TYR A 312 8.05 -21.36 0.64
CA TYR A 312 9.37 -21.98 0.59
C TYR A 312 9.42 -23.23 1.45
N LEU A 313 10.22 -24.21 1.03
CA LEU A 313 10.74 -25.25 1.93
C LEU A 313 12.08 -24.76 2.48
N ALA A 314 12.12 -24.53 3.80
CA ALA A 314 13.21 -23.84 4.45
C ALA A 314 13.74 -24.60 5.67
N ASP A 315 15.00 -24.32 6.04
CA ASP A 315 15.65 -24.92 7.22
C ASP A 315 14.93 -24.59 8.52
N SER A 316 14.38 -23.38 8.62
CA SER A 316 13.76 -22.89 9.84
C SER A 316 12.74 -21.78 9.55
N PRO A 317 11.87 -21.45 10.51
CA PRO A 317 10.96 -20.29 10.40
C PRO A 317 11.69 -18.93 10.30
N SER A 318 12.97 -18.88 10.69
CA SER A 318 13.82 -17.69 10.61
C SER A 318 14.66 -17.60 9.33
N SER A 319 14.56 -18.59 8.44
CA SER A 319 15.25 -18.56 7.16
C SER A 319 14.77 -17.41 6.28
N THR A 320 15.62 -16.99 5.34
CA THR A 320 15.28 -15.96 4.35
C THR A 320 15.35 -16.56 2.94
N PRO A 321 14.68 -15.99 1.93
CA PRO A 321 14.78 -16.50 0.56
C PRO A 321 16.21 -16.56 0.00
N ALA A 322 17.13 -15.75 0.53
CA ALA A 322 18.54 -15.75 0.11
C ALA A 322 19.39 -16.81 0.85
N ALA A 323 18.92 -17.29 2.00
CA ALA A 323 19.67 -18.19 2.86
C ALA A 323 18.75 -19.15 3.62
N GLY A 324 18.95 -20.44 3.37
CA GLY A 324 18.24 -21.52 4.06
C GLY A 324 16.89 -21.89 3.46
N THR A 325 16.70 -21.66 2.15
CA THR A 325 15.59 -22.18 1.34
C THR A 325 16.11 -23.19 0.32
N HIS A 326 15.41 -24.31 0.18
CA HIS A 326 15.82 -25.42 -0.70
C HIS A 326 14.87 -25.66 -1.87
N ALA A 327 13.63 -25.19 -1.77
CA ALA A 327 12.65 -25.21 -2.85
C ALA A 327 11.64 -24.07 -2.68
N ALA A 328 11.04 -23.64 -3.78
CA ALA A 328 10.03 -22.59 -3.82
C ALA A 328 8.80 -23.07 -4.61
N SER A 329 7.63 -22.63 -4.18
CA SER A 329 6.39 -22.82 -4.94
C SER A 329 6.30 -21.88 -6.14
N ASN A 330 5.28 -22.06 -6.97
CA ASN A 330 4.79 -21.00 -7.84
C ASN A 330 4.35 -19.76 -7.00
N ILE A 331 4.31 -18.59 -7.65
CA ILE A 331 3.85 -17.34 -7.04
C ILE A 331 2.32 -17.29 -7.07
N ALA A 332 1.69 -16.96 -5.95
CA ALA A 332 0.29 -16.58 -5.86
C ALA A 332 0.14 -15.05 -5.91
N TYR A 333 -0.61 -14.56 -6.89
CA TYR A 333 -0.91 -13.13 -7.06
C TYR A 333 -2.24 -12.80 -6.40
N LEU A 334 -2.19 -11.99 -5.34
CA LEU A 334 -3.36 -11.58 -4.57
C LEU A 334 -3.56 -10.08 -4.69
N THR A 335 -4.81 -9.61 -4.67
CA THR A 335 -5.09 -8.18 -4.64
C THR A 335 -6.24 -7.84 -3.68
N TRP A 336 -5.97 -6.94 -2.75
CA TRP A 336 -6.98 -6.23 -1.98
C TRP A 336 -7.34 -4.95 -2.73
N LEU A 337 -8.62 -4.79 -3.05
CA LEU A 337 -9.10 -3.73 -3.95
C LEU A 337 -8.99 -2.35 -3.30
N SER A 338 -8.52 -1.38 -4.06
CA SER A 338 -8.64 0.04 -3.74
C SER A 338 -9.19 0.80 -4.94
N VAL A 339 -9.87 1.91 -4.67
CA VAL A 339 -10.46 2.74 -5.71
C VAL A 339 -10.31 4.23 -5.37
N ALA A 340 -9.96 5.03 -6.39
CA ALA A 340 -9.87 6.48 -6.32
C ALA A 340 -10.86 7.12 -7.31
N LEU A 341 -11.26 8.36 -7.04
CA LEU A 341 -12.09 9.16 -7.93
C LEU A 341 -11.42 10.51 -8.16
N ALA A 342 -11.29 10.91 -9.42
CA ALA A 342 -10.94 12.26 -9.81
C ALA A 342 -12.16 12.96 -10.44
N ALA A 343 -12.32 14.25 -10.20
CA ALA A 343 -13.33 15.09 -10.82
C ALA A 343 -12.68 16.33 -11.43
N ASN A 344 -13.00 16.63 -12.69
CA ASN A 344 -12.55 17.82 -13.38
C ASN A 344 -13.75 18.59 -13.94
N THR A 345 -13.97 19.82 -13.47
CA THR A 345 -15.05 20.69 -13.94
C THR A 345 -14.55 21.59 -15.06
N THR A 346 -15.15 21.52 -16.25
CA THR A 346 -14.75 22.37 -17.39
C THR A 346 -15.18 23.81 -17.24
N PHE A 347 -16.38 24.02 -16.69
CA PHE A 347 -16.95 25.34 -16.43
C PHE A 347 -17.70 25.26 -15.09
N PRO A 348 -17.33 26.06 -14.08
CA PRO A 348 -17.87 25.89 -12.74
C PRO A 348 -19.31 26.43 -12.57
N GLN A 349 -19.98 26.91 -13.61
CA GLN A 349 -21.37 27.38 -13.51
C GLN A 349 -22.41 26.29 -13.86
N ALA A 350 -23.69 26.60 -13.65
CA ALA A 350 -24.79 25.77 -14.12
C ALA A 350 -24.70 25.58 -15.65
N GLY A 351 -24.93 24.35 -16.12
CA GLY A 351 -24.70 23.94 -17.51
C GLY A 351 -23.26 23.46 -17.80
N GLY A 352 -22.32 23.71 -16.88
CA GLY A 352 -20.95 23.19 -16.98
C GLY A 352 -20.86 21.67 -16.90
N THR A 353 -19.85 21.07 -17.53
CA THR A 353 -19.63 19.62 -17.52
C THR A 353 -18.58 19.25 -16.49
N VAL A 354 -18.85 18.21 -15.69
CA VAL A 354 -17.87 17.56 -14.83
C VAL A 354 -17.52 16.21 -15.42
N ASN A 355 -16.22 16.01 -15.65
CA ASN A 355 -15.65 14.73 -16.04
C ASN A 355 -15.21 14.00 -14.77
N LEU A 356 -15.80 12.84 -14.52
CA LEU A 356 -15.47 11.97 -13.40
C LEU A 356 -14.67 10.77 -13.92
N THR A 357 -13.58 10.41 -13.24
CA THR A 357 -12.76 9.25 -13.58
C THR A 357 -12.43 8.45 -12.33
N ALA A 358 -13.04 7.27 -12.22
CA ALA A 358 -12.73 6.28 -11.21
C ALA A 358 -11.58 5.39 -11.67
N THR A 359 -10.67 5.04 -10.74
CA THR A 359 -9.52 4.17 -11.02
C THR A 359 -9.38 3.11 -9.93
N ALA A 360 -9.35 1.85 -10.33
CA ALA A 360 -9.09 0.68 -9.49
C ALA A 360 -7.62 0.24 -9.58
N ASN A 361 -7.10 -0.40 -8.53
CA ASN A 361 -5.74 -0.96 -8.53
C ASN A 361 -5.58 -2.28 -9.30
N ALA A 362 -6.68 -2.91 -9.74
CA ALA A 362 -6.69 -4.15 -10.50
C ALA A 362 -7.63 -4.07 -11.71
N ASP A 363 -7.31 -4.85 -12.75
CA ASP A 363 -8.26 -5.08 -13.84
C ASP A 363 -9.39 -5.98 -13.34
N LEU A 364 -10.63 -5.53 -13.51
CA LEU A 364 -11.81 -6.23 -13.00
C LEU A 364 -12.41 -7.22 -14.02
N GLY A 365 -11.90 -7.27 -15.25
CA GLY A 365 -12.51 -8.02 -16.35
C GLY A 365 -12.69 -9.52 -16.09
N THR A 366 -11.78 -10.13 -15.33
CA THR A 366 -11.83 -11.56 -14.95
C THR A 366 -12.38 -11.81 -13.55
N THR A 367 -12.74 -10.76 -12.82
CA THR A 367 -13.27 -10.83 -11.45
C THR A 367 -14.80 -10.84 -11.47
N PRO A 368 -15.51 -11.15 -10.37
CA PRO A 368 -16.96 -10.92 -10.29
C PRO A 368 -17.32 -9.42 -10.16
N TRP A 369 -16.34 -8.56 -9.92
CA TRP A 369 -16.55 -7.15 -9.58
C TRP A 369 -16.65 -6.24 -10.82
N SER A 370 -17.29 -5.09 -10.65
CA SER A 370 -17.41 -4.00 -11.62
C SER A 370 -17.08 -2.68 -10.92
N LEU A 371 -16.58 -1.72 -11.69
CA LEU A 371 -16.25 -0.36 -11.21
C LEU A 371 -17.39 0.58 -11.57
N GLY A 372 -17.87 1.36 -10.61
CA GLY A 372 -18.94 2.34 -10.81
C GLY A 372 -18.64 3.67 -10.15
N ILE A 373 -19.34 4.71 -10.62
CA ILE A 373 -19.34 6.03 -10.00
C ILE A 373 -20.75 6.26 -9.48
N VAL A 374 -20.88 6.57 -8.19
CA VAL A 374 -22.16 6.79 -7.52
C VAL A 374 -22.27 8.20 -7.00
N ASP A 375 -23.49 8.72 -6.96
CA ASP A 375 -23.83 9.95 -6.26
C ASP A 375 -23.93 9.74 -4.74
N GLN A 376 -24.23 10.82 -4.01
CA GLN A 376 -24.42 10.84 -2.55
C GLN A 376 -25.54 9.92 -2.04
N SER A 377 -26.49 9.52 -2.90
CA SER A 377 -27.56 8.56 -2.58
C SER A 377 -27.16 7.11 -2.86
N GLY A 378 -25.95 6.89 -3.39
CA GLY A 378 -25.45 5.58 -3.77
C GLY A 378 -25.93 5.11 -5.15
N ARG A 379 -26.62 5.96 -5.92
CA ARG A 379 -27.10 5.62 -7.27
C ARG A 379 -25.98 5.80 -8.29
N LEU A 380 -25.89 4.87 -9.24
CA LEU A 380 -24.93 4.98 -10.34
C LEU A 380 -25.19 6.22 -11.20
N VAL A 381 -24.14 7.00 -11.41
CA VAL A 381 -24.13 8.19 -12.28
C VAL A 381 -24.24 7.79 -13.75
N ASP A 382 -23.54 6.72 -14.12
CA ASP A 382 -23.53 6.12 -15.45
C ASP A 382 -23.36 4.58 -15.32
N LYS A 383 -23.38 3.85 -16.44
CA LYS A 383 -23.21 2.39 -16.45
C LYS A 383 -21.90 1.99 -15.76
N ALA A 384 -21.94 0.93 -14.97
CA ALA A 384 -20.73 0.38 -14.37
C ALA A 384 -19.82 -0.23 -15.45
N CYS A 385 -18.51 -0.05 -15.29
CA CYS A 385 -17.48 -0.58 -16.17
C CYS A 385 -17.00 -1.94 -15.67
N LYS A 386 -17.13 -2.97 -16.52
CA LYS A 386 -16.75 -4.34 -16.18
C LYS A 386 -15.27 -4.65 -16.44
N THR A 387 -14.71 -4.08 -17.50
CA THR A 387 -13.36 -4.39 -17.98
C THR A 387 -12.42 -3.22 -17.75
N GLY A 388 -11.14 -3.53 -17.53
CA GLY A 388 -10.10 -2.54 -17.32
C GLY A 388 -10.04 -2.03 -15.88
N ARG A 389 -9.24 -0.98 -15.68
CA ARG A 389 -8.96 -0.35 -14.38
C ARG A 389 -9.71 0.96 -14.16
N THR A 390 -10.31 1.52 -15.21
CA THR A 390 -10.85 2.88 -15.19
C THR A 390 -12.31 2.90 -15.63
N CYS A 391 -13.11 3.74 -14.98
CA CYS A 391 -14.49 4.02 -15.39
C CYS A 391 -14.72 5.52 -15.37
N SER A 392 -15.33 6.06 -16.42
CA SER A 392 -15.54 7.49 -16.55
C SER A 392 -17.01 7.82 -16.75
N ALA A 393 -17.46 8.93 -16.17
CA ALA A 393 -18.80 9.46 -16.35
C ALA A 393 -18.74 10.96 -16.59
N ARG A 394 -19.75 11.49 -17.27
CA ARG A 394 -19.93 12.94 -17.48
C ARG A 394 -21.26 13.37 -16.88
N ILE A 395 -21.23 14.44 -16.09
CA ILE A 395 -22.43 15.06 -15.54
C ILE A 395 -22.48 16.54 -15.91
N THR A 396 -23.68 17.08 -16.00
CA THR A 396 -23.91 18.50 -16.15
C THR A 396 -24.28 19.10 -14.80
N LEU A 397 -23.66 20.21 -14.43
CA LEU A 397 -23.98 20.93 -13.21
C LEU A 397 -25.36 21.58 -13.33
N GLY A 398 -26.29 21.22 -12.42
CA GLY A 398 -27.56 21.93 -12.27
C GLY A 398 -27.44 23.19 -11.42
N SER A 399 -28.54 23.94 -11.31
CA SER A 399 -28.66 25.16 -10.49
C SER A 399 -28.82 24.93 -8.98
N GLY A 400 -28.96 23.67 -8.52
CA GLY A 400 -29.15 23.30 -7.11
C GLY A 400 -27.86 23.33 -6.28
N GLN A 401 -27.69 22.48 -5.25
CA GLN A 401 -26.38 22.25 -4.59
C GLN A 401 -25.52 21.26 -5.40
N THR A 402 -24.19 21.28 -5.19
CA THR A 402 -23.31 20.33 -5.87
C THR A 402 -23.34 18.98 -5.17
N PRO A 403 -23.79 17.90 -5.85
CA PRO A 403 -23.76 16.56 -5.26
C PRO A 403 -22.32 16.08 -5.07
N TYR A 404 -22.14 15.24 -4.06
CA TYR A 404 -20.92 14.47 -3.87
C TYR A 404 -20.95 13.19 -4.70
N PHE A 405 -19.78 12.74 -5.13
CA PHE A 405 -19.60 11.50 -5.87
C PHE A 405 -18.54 10.61 -5.21
N SER A 406 -18.68 9.29 -5.36
CA SER A 406 -17.63 8.34 -4.98
C SER A 406 -17.49 7.29 -6.06
N ALA A 407 -16.28 6.77 -6.22
CA ALA A 407 -16.07 5.54 -6.97
C ALA A 407 -16.33 4.35 -6.04
N VAL A 408 -16.93 3.29 -6.58
CA VAL A 408 -17.25 2.05 -5.87
C VAL A 408 -16.86 0.84 -6.72
N ILE A 409 -16.35 -0.19 -6.07
CA ILE A 409 -16.16 -1.51 -6.68
C ILE A 409 -17.14 -2.47 -6.01
N GLY A 410 -17.97 -3.13 -6.79
CA GLY A 410 -18.98 -4.07 -6.30
C GLY A 410 -19.50 -4.96 -7.43
N SER A 411 -20.41 -5.88 -7.10
CA SER A 411 -21.06 -6.74 -8.08
C SER A 411 -22.28 -6.08 -8.71
N LEU A 412 -22.56 -6.40 -9.97
CA LEU A 412 -23.83 -6.05 -10.59
C LEU A 412 -24.93 -6.92 -9.97
N PRO A 413 -26.10 -6.36 -9.63
CA PRO A 413 -27.22 -7.17 -9.16
C PRO A 413 -27.60 -8.18 -10.26
N LEU A 414 -27.86 -9.43 -9.86
CA LEU A 414 -28.34 -10.45 -10.79
C LEU A 414 -29.63 -9.95 -11.45
N ALA A 415 -29.66 -9.90 -12.78
CA ALA A 415 -30.88 -9.58 -13.50
C ALA A 415 -31.95 -10.60 -13.10
N ALA A 416 -33.06 -10.13 -12.51
CA ALA A 416 -34.21 -10.99 -12.23
C ALA A 416 -34.62 -11.69 -13.54
N SER A 417 -34.88 -13.00 -13.46
CA SER A 417 -35.09 -13.88 -14.62
C SER A 417 -35.93 -13.25 -15.73
N ALA A 418 -35.35 -13.15 -16.92
CA ALA A 418 -35.90 -12.53 -18.14
C ALA A 418 -37.17 -13.19 -18.72
N TRP A 419 -37.79 -14.14 -18.02
CA TRP A 419 -38.91 -14.96 -18.50
C TRP A 419 -40.30 -14.39 -18.16
N THR A 420 -40.37 -13.20 -17.57
CA THR A 420 -41.65 -12.53 -17.30
C THR A 420 -41.69 -11.18 -18.01
N ILE A 421 -42.89 -10.76 -18.44
CA ILE A 421 -43.13 -9.43 -19.04
C ILE A 421 -42.68 -8.31 -18.08
N ALA A 422 -42.78 -8.55 -16.77
CA ALA A 422 -42.22 -7.68 -15.73
C ALA A 422 -40.67 -7.65 -15.72
N GLY A 423 -40.01 -8.78 -15.98
CA GLY A 423 -38.55 -8.88 -16.13
C GLY A 423 -38.03 -8.17 -17.39
N GLN A 424 -38.78 -8.22 -18.51
CA GLN A 424 -38.47 -7.46 -19.73
C GLN A 424 -38.62 -5.94 -19.55
N LEU A 425 -39.61 -5.49 -18.76
CA LEU A 425 -39.74 -4.08 -18.36
C LEU A 425 -38.65 -3.64 -17.36
N LEU A 426 -38.14 -4.55 -16.52
CA LEU A 426 -37.04 -4.28 -15.58
C LEU A 426 -35.69 -4.13 -16.27
N HIS A 427 -35.46 -4.77 -17.41
CA HIS A 427 -34.20 -4.66 -18.16
C HIS A 427 -33.89 -3.20 -18.56
N THR A 428 -34.90 -2.40 -18.90
CA THR A 428 -34.74 -0.98 -19.25
C THR A 428 -34.46 -0.07 -18.03
N VAL A 429 -34.68 -0.57 -16.80
CA VAL A 429 -34.50 0.18 -15.55
C VAL A 429 -33.18 -0.17 -14.83
N THR A 430 -32.45 -1.18 -15.30
CA THR A 430 -31.25 -1.72 -14.62
C THR A 430 -29.91 -1.05 -14.98
N ASP A 431 -29.87 -0.17 -15.99
CA ASP A 431 -28.62 0.48 -16.44
C ASP A 431 -27.96 1.39 -15.40
N ARG A 432 -28.70 1.80 -14.36
CA ARG A 432 -28.19 2.62 -13.23
C ARG A 432 -28.49 2.02 -11.85
N ALA A 433 -28.76 0.72 -11.79
CA ALA A 433 -28.95 0.04 -10.52
C ALA A 433 -27.67 0.13 -9.67
N PRO A 434 -27.75 0.36 -8.35
CA PRO A 434 -26.57 0.43 -7.50
C PRO A 434 -25.80 -0.90 -7.52
N LEU A 435 -24.48 -0.83 -7.44
CA LEU A 435 -23.67 -2.03 -7.22
C LEU A 435 -23.96 -2.60 -5.82
N VAL A 436 -24.01 -3.92 -5.72
CA VAL A 436 -24.22 -4.66 -4.47
C VAL A 436 -22.92 -5.36 -4.06
N ASP A 437 -22.81 -5.80 -2.80
CA ASP A 437 -21.59 -6.40 -2.25
C ASP A 437 -20.34 -5.52 -2.51
N VAL A 438 -20.43 -4.25 -2.06
CA VAL A 438 -19.38 -3.26 -2.28
C VAL A 438 -18.09 -3.69 -1.57
N GLN A 439 -17.04 -3.91 -2.36
CA GLN A 439 -15.72 -4.33 -1.91
C GLN A 439 -14.84 -3.14 -1.52
N ALA A 440 -14.96 -2.01 -2.22
CA ALA A 440 -14.17 -0.80 -1.97
C ALA A 440 -14.94 0.46 -2.36
N ARG A 441 -14.63 1.58 -1.69
CA ARG A 441 -15.20 2.91 -1.94
C ARG A 441 -14.12 3.98 -1.79
N SER A 442 -14.09 4.94 -2.72
CA SER A 442 -13.18 6.08 -2.63
C SER A 442 -13.68 7.12 -1.62
N ALA A 443 -12.81 8.05 -1.24
CA ALA A 443 -13.28 9.31 -0.65
C ALA A 443 -14.31 10.00 -1.56
N ALA A 444 -15.24 10.73 -0.96
CA ALA A 444 -16.22 11.49 -1.70
C ALA A 444 -15.56 12.74 -2.31
N VAL A 445 -15.89 13.05 -3.56
CA VAL A 445 -15.43 14.23 -4.28
C VAL A 445 -16.63 15.11 -4.60
N GLN A 446 -16.53 16.39 -4.24
CA GLN A 446 -17.50 17.40 -4.66
C GLN A 446 -16.91 18.17 -5.85
N PRO A 447 -17.59 18.20 -7.01
CA PRO A 447 -17.15 19.04 -8.12
C PRO A 447 -17.08 20.51 -7.73
N THR A 448 -16.12 21.23 -8.30
CA THR A 448 -16.03 22.68 -8.11
C THR A 448 -17.19 23.38 -8.80
N ARG A 449 -17.78 24.37 -8.11
CA ARG A 449 -18.78 25.29 -8.65
C ARG A 449 -18.40 26.74 -8.45
N LEU A 450 -19.04 27.61 -9.21
CA LEU A 450 -18.98 29.05 -9.06
C LEU A 450 -20.12 29.47 -8.14
N LEU A 451 -19.75 30.17 -7.09
CA LEU A 451 -20.62 30.81 -6.12
C LEU A 451 -20.62 32.29 -6.45
N TRP A 452 -21.77 32.94 -6.37
CA TRP A 452 -21.85 34.38 -6.44
C TRP A 452 -21.98 34.94 -5.03
N GLY A 453 -21.22 35.96 -4.72
CA GLY A 453 -21.20 36.56 -3.39
C GLY A 453 -20.93 38.03 -3.46
N VAL A 454 -20.80 38.59 -2.27
CA VAL A 454 -20.45 39.98 -2.06
C VAL A 454 -19.49 40.07 -0.89
N ASP A 455 -18.77 41.16 -0.75
CA ASP A 455 -18.11 41.51 0.50
C ASP A 455 -18.50 42.92 0.94
N SER A 456 -18.34 43.21 2.22
CA SER A 456 -18.67 44.53 2.73
C SER A 456 -17.91 44.89 3.98
N CYS A 457 -17.51 46.17 4.06
CA CYS A 457 -17.05 46.80 5.30
C CYS A 457 -18.18 46.87 6.33
N LYS A 458 -19.37 47.33 5.92
CA LYS A 458 -20.57 47.40 6.77
C LYS A 458 -21.08 46.01 7.19
N PRO A 459 -21.82 45.90 8.31
CA PRO A 459 -22.40 44.64 8.74
C PRO A 459 -23.38 44.09 7.70
N MET A 460 -23.35 42.77 7.48
CA MET A 460 -24.28 42.06 6.61
C MET A 460 -25.73 42.30 7.07
N THR A 461 -25.98 42.27 8.38
CA THR A 461 -27.30 42.51 8.97
C THR A 461 -27.19 43.22 10.31
N THR A 462 -28.26 43.90 10.72
CA THR A 462 -28.41 44.49 12.06
C THR A 462 -29.25 43.63 13.02
N ASP A 463 -29.87 42.55 12.52
CA ASP A 463 -30.68 41.63 13.32
C ASP A 463 -30.52 40.17 12.87
N ALA A 464 -30.72 39.23 13.79
CA ALA A 464 -30.50 37.80 13.54
C ALA A 464 -31.54 37.19 12.59
N ALA A 465 -32.68 37.85 12.39
CA ALA A 465 -33.68 37.44 11.41
C ALA A 465 -33.38 37.97 9.99
N GLY A 466 -32.30 38.72 9.81
CA GLY A 466 -31.86 39.25 8.52
C GLY A 466 -32.79 40.28 7.90
N ARG A 467 -33.56 41.02 8.70
CA ARG A 467 -34.58 41.97 8.21
C ARG A 467 -34.03 43.38 7.98
N GLY A 468 -32.88 43.72 8.56
CA GLY A 468 -32.20 44.99 8.41
C GLY A 468 -30.76 44.85 7.87
N GLY A 469 -30.10 45.98 7.66
CA GLY A 469 -28.75 46.02 7.09
C GLY A 469 -28.72 45.78 5.58
N LEU A 470 -27.62 45.20 5.10
CA LEU A 470 -27.35 45.01 3.66
C LEU A 470 -27.98 43.73 3.10
N LEU A 471 -28.15 42.68 3.92
CA LEU A 471 -28.69 41.39 3.51
C LEU A 471 -30.03 41.48 2.75
N PRO A 472 -31.08 42.16 3.26
CA PRO A 472 -32.32 42.30 2.51
C PRO A 472 -32.17 43.18 1.26
N GLN A 473 -31.26 44.16 1.26
CA GLN A 473 -31.03 45.03 0.10
C GLN A 473 -30.35 44.25 -1.03
N VAL A 474 -29.30 43.48 -0.73
CA VAL A 474 -28.61 42.61 -1.69
C VAL A 474 -29.59 41.59 -2.27
N ALA A 475 -30.36 40.89 -1.43
CA ALA A 475 -31.32 39.90 -1.90
C ALA A 475 -32.38 40.48 -2.85
N GLN A 476 -32.83 41.73 -2.61
CA GLN A 476 -33.86 42.39 -3.42
C GLN A 476 -33.32 43.05 -4.69
N ILE A 477 -32.11 43.64 -4.64
CA ILE A 477 -31.57 44.47 -5.71
C ILE A 477 -30.60 43.69 -6.60
N LEU A 478 -29.74 42.86 -6.01
CA LEU A 478 -28.67 42.16 -6.72
C LEU A 478 -28.95 40.66 -6.88
N GLY A 479 -29.74 40.08 -5.99
CA GLY A 479 -29.97 38.64 -5.88
C GLY A 479 -29.30 38.04 -4.64
N GLY A 480 -29.80 36.89 -4.19
CA GLY A 480 -29.30 36.24 -2.97
C GLY A 480 -27.85 35.78 -3.09
N ALA A 481 -27.00 36.22 -2.15
CA ALA A 481 -25.61 35.84 -2.07
C ALA A 481 -25.44 34.39 -1.57
N ASP A 482 -24.54 33.63 -2.20
CA ASP A 482 -24.14 32.29 -1.75
C ASP A 482 -23.06 32.37 -0.65
N PHE A 483 -22.27 33.45 -0.68
CA PHE A 483 -21.29 33.77 0.36
C PHE A 483 -21.16 35.29 0.57
N TRP A 484 -20.58 35.67 1.71
CA TRP A 484 -20.35 37.05 2.11
C TRP A 484 -18.95 37.23 2.72
N GLY A 485 -18.12 38.12 2.16
CA GLY A 485 -16.83 38.51 2.72
C GLY A 485 -16.99 39.47 3.91
N ARG A 486 -16.47 39.07 5.07
CA ARG A 486 -16.59 39.84 6.32
C ARG A 486 -15.32 39.84 7.15
N TYR A 487 -15.06 40.98 7.78
CA TYR A 487 -13.85 41.22 8.57
C TYR A 487 -13.89 40.52 9.93
N LEU A 488 -12.80 39.84 10.31
CA LEU A 488 -12.66 39.13 11.58
C LEU A 488 -12.66 40.05 12.80
N THR A 489 -12.16 41.28 12.62
CA THR A 489 -11.84 42.25 13.66
C THR A 489 -12.52 43.57 13.37
N THR A 490 -12.82 44.32 14.44
CA THR A 490 -13.32 45.70 14.30
C THR A 490 -12.15 46.65 14.16
N THR A 491 -12.05 47.31 13.01
CA THR A 491 -11.13 48.43 12.77
C THR A 491 -11.90 49.76 12.86
N PRO A 492 -11.23 50.93 12.87
CA PRO A 492 -11.93 52.21 12.88
C PRO A 492 -12.92 52.41 11.72
N ASN A 493 -12.67 51.73 10.60
CA ASN A 493 -13.45 51.88 9.37
C ASN A 493 -14.47 50.75 9.20
N CYS A 494 -14.12 49.51 9.54
CA CYS A 494 -14.95 48.33 9.29
C CYS A 494 -15.26 47.54 10.57
N PRO A 495 -16.54 47.36 10.95
CA PRO A 495 -16.89 46.48 12.05
C PRO A 495 -16.59 45.02 11.73
N GLY A 496 -16.11 44.29 12.75
CA GLY A 496 -15.89 42.85 12.65
C GLY A 496 -17.19 42.04 12.68
N ILE A 497 -17.09 40.76 12.34
CA ILE A 497 -18.20 39.80 12.38
C ILE A 497 -18.84 39.78 13.77
N SER A 498 -20.15 39.94 13.81
CA SER A 498 -20.96 39.86 15.02
C SER A 498 -21.72 38.54 15.16
N SER A 499 -22.14 38.19 16.38
CA SER A 499 -23.02 37.03 16.63
C SER A 499 -24.36 37.12 15.87
N THR A 500 -24.84 38.34 15.64
CA THR A 500 -26.03 38.62 14.82
C THR A 500 -25.84 38.19 13.37
N GLU A 501 -24.68 38.49 12.78
CA GLU A 501 -24.34 38.07 11.42
C GLU A 501 -24.14 36.57 11.33
N ILE A 502 -23.49 35.96 12.32
CA ILE A 502 -23.32 34.49 12.40
C ILE A 502 -24.69 33.79 12.42
N ALA A 503 -25.63 34.27 13.24
CA ALA A 503 -26.98 33.71 13.32
C ALA A 503 -27.77 33.84 12.01
N ALA A 504 -27.68 35.00 11.35
CA ALA A 504 -28.31 35.20 10.05
C ALA A 504 -27.66 34.34 8.96
N ALA A 505 -26.33 34.25 8.91
CA ALA A 505 -25.62 33.39 7.96
C ALA A 505 -26.02 31.92 8.11
N ALA A 506 -26.15 31.41 9.35
CA ALA A 506 -26.69 30.08 9.62
C ALA A 506 -28.14 29.91 9.10
N HIS A 507 -29.00 30.88 9.39
CA HIS A 507 -30.42 30.84 9.01
C HIS A 507 -30.62 30.83 7.49
N PHE A 508 -29.89 31.69 6.77
CA PHE A 508 -30.01 31.84 5.32
C PHE A 508 -29.04 30.94 4.52
N ARG A 509 -28.20 30.17 5.21
CA ARG A 509 -27.16 29.29 4.62
C ARG A 509 -26.18 30.04 3.71
N VAL A 510 -25.79 31.24 4.13
CA VAL A 510 -24.77 32.06 3.45
C VAL A 510 -23.41 31.70 4.03
N GLY A 511 -22.44 31.37 3.18
CA GLY A 511 -21.06 31.15 3.62
C GLY A 511 -20.39 32.47 4.00
N ILE A 512 -19.59 32.49 5.06
CA ILE A 512 -18.77 33.65 5.44
C ILE A 512 -17.36 33.41 4.90
N LEU A 513 -16.82 34.38 4.17
CA LEU A 513 -15.40 34.47 3.80
C LEU A 513 -14.70 35.38 4.81
N PRO A 514 -13.92 34.85 5.78
CA PRO A 514 -13.32 35.65 6.82
C PRO A 514 -12.08 36.42 6.32
N ILE A 515 -12.08 37.72 6.54
CA ILE A 515 -11.06 38.67 6.07
C ILE A 515 -10.32 39.25 7.28
N TYR A 516 -9.00 39.32 7.23
CA TYR A 516 -8.19 39.98 8.25
C TYR A 516 -7.61 41.29 7.71
N ASN A 517 -7.97 42.40 8.35
CA ASN A 517 -7.53 43.75 8.00
C ASN A 517 -7.00 44.56 9.20
N ASP A 518 -6.84 43.95 10.38
CA ASP A 518 -6.28 44.61 11.56
C ASP A 518 -4.76 44.46 11.58
N TYR A 519 -4.11 45.15 10.63
CA TYR A 519 -2.67 45.10 10.43
C TYR A 519 -2.13 46.46 9.94
N ASP A 520 -0.83 46.68 10.07
CA ASP A 520 -0.18 47.85 9.48
C ASP A 520 0.15 47.56 8.00
N CYS A 521 -0.59 48.22 7.10
CA CYS A 521 -0.48 48.06 5.66
C CYS A 521 0.76 48.71 5.01
N SER A 522 1.58 49.39 5.82
CA SER A 522 2.96 49.73 5.45
C SER A 522 3.97 48.63 5.82
N ALA A 523 3.56 47.63 6.60
CA ALA A 523 4.41 46.59 7.17
C ALA A 523 4.01 45.17 6.71
N VAL A 524 3.66 45.03 5.43
CA VAL A 524 3.37 43.76 4.74
C VAL A 524 4.62 43.17 4.06
N SER A 525 5.76 43.23 4.74
CA SER A 525 7.04 42.67 4.28
C SER A 525 7.69 41.83 5.38
N TYR A 526 8.63 40.98 5.03
CA TYR A 526 9.34 40.06 5.91
C TYR A 526 8.49 38.93 6.52
N TRP A 527 9.15 37.80 6.77
CA TRP A 527 8.54 36.59 7.31
C TRP A 527 7.90 36.78 8.70
N GLN A 528 8.56 37.50 9.60
CA GLN A 528 8.07 37.67 10.96
C GLN A 528 6.74 38.43 11.01
N ASN A 529 6.59 39.48 10.20
CA ASN A 529 5.34 40.25 10.16
C ASN A 529 4.18 39.38 9.67
N GLY A 530 4.41 38.54 8.66
CA GLY A 530 3.42 37.58 8.19
C GLY A 530 2.96 36.61 9.29
N GLN A 531 3.88 36.12 10.12
CA GLN A 531 3.57 35.28 11.28
C GLN A 531 2.77 36.03 12.35
N ASP A 532 3.17 37.25 12.69
CA ASP A 532 2.52 38.04 13.74
C ASP A 532 1.08 38.39 13.34
N TYR A 533 0.85 38.76 12.08
CA TYR A 533 -0.50 39.02 11.57
C TYR A 533 -1.34 37.75 11.49
N ALA A 534 -0.75 36.61 11.09
CA ALA A 534 -1.45 35.33 11.12
C ALA A 534 -1.86 34.92 12.54
N ALA A 535 -1.04 35.22 13.56
CA ALA A 535 -1.38 34.98 14.95
C ALA A 535 -2.59 35.82 15.41
N GLY A 536 -2.63 37.11 15.02
CA GLY A 536 -3.78 37.99 15.27
C GLY A 536 -5.07 37.46 14.62
N ALA A 537 -4.99 37.11 13.33
CA ALA A 537 -6.11 36.61 12.55
C ALA A 537 -6.68 35.29 13.09
N THR A 538 -5.81 34.33 13.37
CA THR A 538 -6.22 33.00 13.85
C THR A 538 -6.76 33.06 15.29
N ALA A 539 -6.26 33.97 16.13
CA ALA A 539 -6.83 34.24 17.44
C ALA A 539 -8.23 34.86 17.34
N ALA A 540 -8.46 35.79 16.39
CA ALA A 540 -9.79 36.35 16.14
C ALA A 540 -10.77 35.29 15.64
N ALA A 541 -10.35 34.47 14.67
CA ALA A 541 -11.15 33.35 14.15
C ALA A 541 -11.55 32.36 15.25
N ALA A 542 -10.60 32.01 16.14
CA ALA A 542 -10.88 31.12 17.27
C ALA A 542 -11.91 31.72 18.25
N ARG A 543 -11.85 33.03 18.54
CA ARG A 543 -12.83 33.71 19.41
C ARG A 543 -14.24 33.72 18.81
N LEU A 544 -14.36 33.79 17.49
CA LEU A 544 -15.64 33.72 16.77
C LEU A 544 -16.17 32.29 16.61
N GLY A 545 -15.41 31.27 17.03
CA GLY A 545 -15.79 29.87 16.89
C GLY A 545 -15.65 29.33 15.47
N ILE A 546 -14.83 29.97 14.63
CA ILE A 546 -14.60 29.53 13.25
C ILE A 546 -13.88 28.17 13.27
N PRO A 547 -14.43 27.12 12.64
CA PRO A 547 -13.82 25.80 12.61
C PRO A 547 -12.45 25.78 11.92
N ARG A 548 -11.57 24.89 12.38
CA ARG A 548 -10.34 24.56 11.66
C ARG A 548 -10.65 24.05 10.26
N GLY A 549 -9.77 24.32 9.31
CA GLY A 549 -9.93 24.04 7.89
C GLY A 549 -10.61 25.15 7.09
N THR A 550 -11.25 26.13 7.76
CA THR A 550 -11.79 27.33 7.11
C THR A 550 -10.67 28.24 6.60
N VAL A 551 -10.89 28.89 5.45
CA VAL A 551 -9.95 29.89 4.91
C VAL A 551 -9.93 31.15 5.77
N ILE A 552 -8.75 31.72 5.99
CA ILE A 552 -8.60 33.07 6.54
C ILE A 552 -7.80 33.86 5.52
N VAL A 553 -8.40 34.95 5.02
CA VAL A 553 -7.79 35.77 3.97
C VAL A 553 -7.13 36.99 4.58
N ILE A 554 -5.84 37.22 4.28
CA ILE A 554 -5.21 38.53 4.50
C ILE A 554 -5.63 39.49 3.39
N ASP A 555 -6.09 40.67 3.78
CA ASP A 555 -6.54 41.74 2.89
C ASP A 555 -5.36 42.58 2.42
N ILE A 556 -4.60 42.19 1.39
CA ILE A 556 -3.45 42.98 0.91
C ILE A 556 -3.96 44.06 -0.05
N GLU A 557 -4.20 45.25 0.50
CA GLU A 557 -4.78 46.39 -0.21
C GLU A 557 -3.87 46.89 -1.37
N PRO A 558 -4.47 47.46 -2.44
CA PRO A 558 -3.70 48.13 -3.49
C PRO A 558 -2.92 49.35 -2.98
N PRO A 559 -1.89 49.82 -3.72
CA PRO A 559 -1.18 51.06 -3.38
C PRO A 559 -2.13 52.27 -3.31
N GLY A 560 -2.02 53.08 -2.26
CA GLY A 560 -2.83 54.28 -2.05
C GLY A 560 -2.24 55.20 -0.97
N ASP A 561 -2.99 56.24 -0.59
CA ASP A 561 -2.54 57.26 0.38
C ASP A 561 -2.18 56.70 1.77
N TRP A 562 -2.72 55.51 2.11
CA TRP A 562 -2.56 54.88 3.41
C TRP A 562 -1.88 53.51 3.35
N CYS A 563 -1.83 52.88 2.18
CA CYS A 563 -1.23 51.56 1.97
C CYS A 563 -0.13 51.64 0.92
N SER A 564 1.03 51.05 1.21
CA SER A 564 2.14 51.01 0.26
C SER A 564 1.89 50.06 -0.92
N GLY A 565 0.98 49.10 -0.75
CA GLY A 565 0.80 47.96 -1.66
C GLY A 565 2.05 47.08 -1.82
N ALA A 566 3.06 47.26 -0.95
CA ALA A 566 4.34 46.59 -1.04
C ALA A 566 4.31 45.27 -0.25
N VAL A 567 4.28 44.14 -0.96
CA VAL A 567 4.39 42.80 -0.37
C VAL A 567 5.62 42.08 -0.90
N ASP A 568 6.26 41.26 -0.07
CA ASP A 568 7.39 40.41 -0.46
C ASP A 568 7.11 38.90 -0.25
N SER A 569 7.99 38.06 -0.80
CA SER A 569 7.86 36.60 -0.67
C SER A 569 7.95 36.13 0.78
N GLY A 570 8.79 36.79 1.59
CA GLY A 570 8.96 36.49 3.01
C GLY A 570 7.65 36.61 3.79
N PHE A 571 6.91 37.70 3.58
CA PHE A 571 5.61 37.93 4.19
C PHE A 571 4.60 36.84 3.81
N ILE A 572 4.54 36.48 2.53
CA ILE A 572 3.65 35.41 2.03
C ILE A 572 3.97 34.08 2.71
N GLU A 573 5.25 33.71 2.84
CA GLU A 573 5.69 32.52 3.59
C GLU A 573 5.31 32.60 5.08
N GLY A 574 5.51 33.77 5.69
CA GLY A 574 5.17 34.01 7.09
C GLY A 574 3.69 33.79 7.39
N TRP A 575 2.81 34.43 6.61
CA TRP A 575 1.37 34.27 6.71
C TRP A 575 0.94 32.83 6.45
N TYR A 576 1.48 32.21 5.39
CA TYR A 576 1.21 30.82 5.03
C TYR A 576 1.42 29.87 6.21
N TYR A 577 2.61 29.86 6.81
CA TYR A 577 2.91 28.95 7.91
C TYR A 577 2.14 29.32 9.17
N GLY A 578 1.95 30.60 9.48
CA GLY A 578 1.21 31.04 10.66
C GLY A 578 -0.24 30.55 10.65
N VAL A 579 -0.95 30.74 9.54
CA VAL A 579 -2.34 30.30 9.39
C VAL A 579 -2.44 28.76 9.33
N LEU A 580 -1.57 28.12 8.55
CA LEU A 580 -1.57 26.66 8.39
C LEU A 580 -1.32 25.95 9.73
N ASN A 581 -0.34 26.41 10.51
CA ASN A 581 0.03 25.79 11.80
C ASN A 581 -1.09 25.95 12.85
N ALA A 582 -1.92 27.00 12.76
CA ALA A 582 -3.10 27.16 13.59
C ALA A 582 -4.26 26.21 13.20
N GLY A 583 -4.14 25.52 12.06
CA GLY A 583 -5.12 24.56 11.53
C GLY A 583 -6.17 25.20 10.62
N TYR A 584 -5.92 26.41 10.10
CA TYR A 584 -6.77 27.08 9.11
C TYR A 584 -6.16 27.01 7.72
N ALA A 585 -6.92 27.37 6.68
CA ALA A 585 -6.42 27.44 5.31
C ALA A 585 -5.92 28.87 4.99
N PRO A 586 -4.66 29.06 4.57
CA PRO A 586 -4.14 30.38 4.20
C PRO A 586 -4.81 30.94 2.95
N GLY A 587 -5.36 32.14 3.03
CA GLY A 587 -5.91 32.89 1.89
C GLY A 587 -5.24 34.24 1.72
N PHE A 588 -5.22 34.76 0.49
CA PHE A 588 -4.63 36.06 0.15
C PHE A 588 -5.55 36.81 -0.81
N TYR A 589 -5.97 38.01 -0.43
CA TYR A 589 -6.59 38.99 -1.31
C TYR A 589 -5.52 39.91 -1.86
N GLY A 590 -5.50 40.18 -3.17
CA GLY A 590 -4.48 41.01 -3.80
C GLY A 590 -4.64 41.15 -5.31
N ASP A 591 -3.78 41.95 -5.95
CA ASP A 591 -3.79 42.14 -7.41
C ASP A 591 -3.28 40.86 -8.08
N GLY A 592 -4.21 40.04 -8.59
CA GLY A 592 -3.90 38.80 -9.27
C GLY A 592 -3.20 38.96 -10.61
N THR A 593 -2.87 40.15 -11.08
CA THR A 593 -2.10 40.36 -12.32
C THR A 593 -0.65 39.90 -12.19
N ALA A 594 -0.14 39.10 -13.13
CA ALA A 594 1.24 38.59 -13.10
C ALA A 594 2.34 39.65 -12.92
N SER A 595 2.15 40.86 -13.46
CA SER A 595 3.11 41.96 -13.34
C SER A 595 2.98 42.77 -12.05
N SER A 596 1.96 42.53 -11.23
CA SER A 596 1.72 43.26 -9.99
C SER A 596 2.79 42.93 -8.93
N THR A 597 2.94 43.80 -7.94
CA THR A 597 3.82 43.55 -6.79
C THR A 597 3.42 42.26 -6.06
N PHE A 598 2.10 42.04 -5.89
CA PHE A 598 1.58 40.82 -5.28
C PHE A 598 1.90 39.57 -6.12
N GLY A 599 1.69 39.61 -7.44
CA GLY A 599 1.99 38.51 -8.33
C GLY A 599 3.47 38.13 -8.31
N GLN A 600 4.37 39.11 -8.30
CA GLN A 600 5.81 38.89 -8.20
C GLN A 600 6.22 38.29 -6.85
N ALA A 601 5.72 38.85 -5.74
CA ALA A 601 5.98 38.34 -4.40
C ALA A 601 5.49 36.89 -4.23
N TRP A 602 4.28 36.61 -4.72
CA TRP A 602 3.69 35.28 -4.72
C TRP A 602 4.55 34.30 -5.49
N CYS A 603 4.96 34.64 -6.71
CA CYS A 603 5.77 33.76 -7.52
C CYS A 603 7.18 33.57 -6.97
N GLY A 604 7.74 34.57 -6.28
CA GLY A 604 8.95 34.39 -5.47
C GLY A 604 8.76 33.34 -4.38
N ALA A 605 7.72 33.48 -3.56
CA ALA A 605 7.42 32.54 -2.48
C ALA A 605 7.14 31.11 -3.01
N VAL A 606 6.42 30.96 -4.12
CA VAL A 606 6.13 29.65 -4.73
C VAL A 606 7.38 29.03 -5.36
N ALA A 607 8.29 29.83 -5.93
CA ALA A 607 9.55 29.32 -6.44
C ALA A 607 10.41 28.71 -5.32
N ASP A 608 10.41 29.35 -4.14
CA ASP A 608 11.16 28.89 -2.97
C ASP A 608 10.43 27.75 -2.22
N ARG A 609 9.08 27.80 -2.17
CA ARG A 609 8.18 26.89 -1.45
C ARG A 609 6.98 26.48 -2.33
N PRO A 610 7.14 25.48 -3.22
CA PRO A 610 6.07 25.07 -4.13
C PRO A 610 4.77 24.62 -3.46
N GLU A 611 4.84 24.14 -2.21
CA GLU A 611 3.67 23.76 -1.43
C GLU A 611 2.68 24.91 -1.15
N ILE A 612 3.14 26.17 -1.18
CA ILE A 612 2.30 27.36 -0.97
C ILE A 612 1.21 27.43 -2.05
N ALA A 613 1.55 27.11 -3.30
CA ALA A 613 0.62 27.15 -4.42
C ALA A 613 -0.54 26.15 -4.27
N GLY A 614 -0.26 24.97 -3.69
CA GLY A 614 -1.25 23.90 -3.54
C GLY A 614 -2.06 23.93 -2.24
N LYS A 615 -1.58 24.64 -1.22
CA LYS A 615 -2.16 24.66 0.14
C LYS A 615 -2.70 26.02 0.58
N SER A 616 -2.67 27.01 -0.30
CA SER A 616 -3.25 28.33 -0.06
C SER A 616 -4.32 28.66 -1.10
N TYR A 617 -5.00 29.78 -0.94
CA TYR A 617 -6.06 30.25 -1.85
C TYR A 617 -5.84 31.71 -2.22
N LEU A 618 -6.06 32.05 -3.48
CA LEU A 618 -5.96 33.43 -3.99
C LEU A 618 -7.35 34.01 -4.25
N TRP A 619 -7.54 35.26 -3.86
CA TRP A 619 -8.69 36.11 -4.17
C TRP A 619 -8.19 37.35 -4.92
N SER A 620 -8.42 37.40 -6.23
CA SER A 620 -7.98 38.54 -7.03
C SER A 620 -9.00 39.68 -6.96
N PHE A 621 -8.56 40.92 -6.88
CA PHE A 621 -9.41 42.09 -7.18
C PHE A 621 -9.31 42.56 -8.64
N GLU A 622 -8.51 41.87 -9.46
CA GLU A 622 -8.36 42.18 -10.89
C GLU A 622 -8.79 41.00 -11.80
N PRO A 623 -9.37 41.28 -12.99
CA PRO A 623 -9.70 42.62 -13.47
C PRO A 623 -10.90 43.21 -12.72
N SER A 624 -10.81 44.48 -12.34
CA SER A 624 -11.94 45.24 -11.80
C SER A 624 -12.80 45.78 -12.95
N LEU A 625 -14.08 45.40 -12.96
CA LEU A 625 -15.02 45.71 -14.03
C LEU A 625 -15.87 46.92 -13.66
N ILE A 626 -16.25 47.70 -14.67
CA ILE A 626 -17.07 48.90 -14.52
C ILE A 626 -18.40 48.66 -15.24
N ALA A 627 -19.37 48.10 -14.53
CA ALA A 627 -20.78 48.01 -14.91
C ALA A 627 -21.64 47.75 -13.67
N SER A 628 -22.94 47.43 -13.83
CA SER A 628 -23.81 46.97 -12.75
C SER A 628 -24.04 45.47 -12.90
N TYR A 629 -23.53 44.67 -11.96
CA TYR A 629 -23.61 43.20 -12.02
C TYR A 629 -24.46 42.61 -10.88
N PRO A 630 -25.80 42.54 -11.02
CA PRO A 630 -26.60 41.61 -10.22
C PRO A 630 -26.19 40.16 -10.51
N LYS A 631 -26.52 39.24 -9.61
CA LYS A 631 -26.22 37.79 -9.70
C LYS A 631 -26.61 37.18 -11.04
N GLU A 632 -27.74 37.58 -11.60
CA GLU A 632 -28.26 37.05 -12.88
C GLU A 632 -27.43 37.44 -14.10
N SER A 633 -26.65 38.53 -14.01
CA SER A 633 -25.80 39.01 -15.09
C SER A 633 -24.32 39.04 -14.69
N ALA A 634 -23.93 38.30 -13.64
CA ALA A 634 -22.54 38.16 -13.21
C ALA A 634 -21.63 37.76 -14.39
N PRO A 635 -20.38 38.25 -14.44
CA PRO A 635 -19.47 37.95 -15.53
C PRO A 635 -19.13 36.45 -15.58
N ALA A 636 -18.54 36.01 -16.69
CA ALA A 636 -17.91 34.71 -16.70
C ALA A 636 -16.63 34.75 -15.85
N TRP A 637 -16.41 33.71 -15.04
CA TRP A 637 -15.20 33.56 -14.23
C TRP A 637 -13.91 33.79 -15.03
N SER A 638 -13.24 34.92 -14.77
CA SER A 638 -12.02 35.31 -15.46
C SER A 638 -11.10 36.22 -14.62
N PRO A 639 -10.77 35.88 -13.36
CA PRO A 639 -9.77 36.64 -12.60
C PRO A 639 -8.40 36.60 -13.27
N ASN A 640 -7.67 37.70 -13.14
CA ASN A 640 -6.26 37.77 -13.51
C ASN A 640 -5.45 36.74 -12.70
N GLN A 641 -4.39 36.21 -13.33
CA GLN A 641 -3.55 35.15 -12.76
C GLN A 641 -2.14 35.67 -12.49
N VAL A 642 -1.59 35.30 -11.33
CA VAL A 642 -0.29 35.76 -10.79
C VAL A 642 0.92 35.37 -11.65
N GLY A 643 0.75 34.64 -12.74
CA GLY A 643 1.81 34.32 -13.71
C GLY A 643 2.63 33.06 -13.39
N CYS A 644 2.36 32.40 -12.27
CA CYS A 644 2.93 31.10 -11.88
C CYS A 644 1.86 30.20 -11.24
N ALA A 645 2.26 29.07 -10.65
CA ALA A 645 1.32 28.18 -9.97
C ALA A 645 0.62 28.90 -8.81
N GLY A 646 -0.71 28.81 -8.77
CA GLY A 646 -1.52 29.41 -7.72
C GLY A 646 -2.94 28.89 -7.76
N ASN A 647 -3.56 28.78 -6.60
CA ASN A 647 -4.92 28.29 -6.46
C ASN A 647 -5.90 29.47 -6.43
N MET A 648 -6.11 30.10 -7.60
CA MET A 648 -7.13 31.14 -7.77
C MET A 648 -8.51 30.57 -7.48
N ALA A 649 -9.19 31.16 -6.51
CA ALA A 649 -10.39 30.60 -5.90
C ALA A 649 -11.46 31.64 -5.53
N ALA A 650 -11.13 32.94 -5.52
CA ALA A 650 -12.12 34.01 -5.50
C ALA A 650 -11.71 35.16 -6.44
N TRP A 651 -12.69 35.96 -6.84
CA TRP A 651 -12.52 37.13 -7.69
C TRP A 651 -13.51 38.22 -7.26
N GLN A 652 -12.99 39.32 -6.73
CA GLN A 652 -13.75 40.56 -6.59
C GLN A 652 -13.67 41.27 -7.94
N TYR A 653 -14.78 41.30 -8.65
CA TYR A 653 -14.82 41.79 -10.03
C TYR A 653 -15.47 43.17 -10.15
N GLU A 654 -16.12 43.68 -9.12
CA GLU A 654 -16.69 45.03 -9.11
C GLU A 654 -16.52 45.64 -7.71
N LEU A 655 -15.82 46.78 -7.66
CA LEU A 655 -15.78 47.65 -6.49
C LEU A 655 -16.94 48.64 -6.56
N SER A 656 -17.66 48.79 -5.46
CA SER A 656 -18.89 49.56 -5.39
C SER A 656 -19.15 50.17 -4.03
N ALA A 657 -18.08 50.42 -3.28
CA ALA A 657 -18.11 51.24 -2.08
C ALA A 657 -18.92 52.54 -2.30
N GLY A 658 -19.88 52.78 -1.41
CA GLY A 658 -20.81 53.92 -1.46
C GLY A 658 -22.06 53.71 -2.31
N ALA A 659 -22.23 52.56 -2.97
CA ALA A 659 -23.44 52.23 -3.73
C ALA A 659 -24.63 51.86 -2.82
N THR A 660 -25.79 51.57 -3.41
CA THR A 660 -26.95 51.01 -2.71
C THR A 660 -27.39 49.72 -3.43
N PRO A 661 -27.17 48.54 -2.85
CA PRO A 661 -26.50 48.29 -1.57
C PRO A 661 -24.99 48.55 -1.61
N ASP A 662 -24.42 48.94 -0.47
CA ASP A 662 -22.99 49.26 -0.29
C ASP A 662 -22.18 47.98 -0.02
N VAL A 663 -21.94 47.23 -1.07
CA VAL A 663 -21.22 45.94 -1.10
C VAL A 663 -20.39 45.85 -2.37
N ASP A 664 -19.29 45.11 -2.35
CA ASP A 664 -18.51 44.75 -3.52
C ASP A 664 -19.01 43.40 -4.08
N ARG A 665 -18.71 43.08 -5.34
CA ARG A 665 -19.25 41.88 -6.00
C ARG A 665 -18.16 40.86 -6.26
N ASP A 666 -18.47 39.62 -5.89
CA ASP A 666 -17.52 38.53 -5.93
C ASP A 666 -18.05 37.29 -6.61
N GLU A 667 -17.12 36.53 -7.17
CA GLU A 667 -17.31 35.11 -7.44
C GLU A 667 -16.31 34.29 -6.63
N ALA A 668 -16.69 33.09 -6.21
CA ALA A 668 -15.78 32.15 -5.59
C ALA A 668 -15.99 30.74 -6.11
N LEU A 669 -14.90 29.98 -6.20
CA LEU A 669 -14.97 28.56 -6.47
C LEU A 669 -15.31 27.81 -5.19
N SER A 670 -16.26 26.88 -5.23
CA SER A 670 -16.75 26.11 -4.06
C SER A 670 -15.69 25.22 -3.39
N LYS A 671 -14.49 25.14 -3.96
CA LYS A 671 -13.31 24.53 -3.33
C LYS A 671 -12.65 25.45 -2.28
N LEU A 672 -13.01 26.74 -2.26
CA LEU A 672 -12.63 27.70 -1.24
C LEU A 672 -13.35 27.31 0.07
N PRO A 673 -12.64 27.03 1.17
CA PRO A 673 -13.25 26.50 2.38
C PRO A 673 -13.89 27.64 3.20
N LEU A 674 -15.03 28.14 2.72
CA LEU A 674 -15.88 29.13 3.39
C LEU A 674 -16.40 28.60 4.73
N TRP A 675 -16.67 29.51 5.66
CA TRP A 675 -17.32 29.17 6.92
C TRP A 675 -18.84 29.14 6.75
N TYR A 676 -19.48 28.00 7.00
CA TYR A 676 -20.94 27.90 7.08
C TYR A 676 -21.35 27.70 8.55
N PRO A 677 -21.79 28.75 9.25
CA PRO A 677 -22.26 28.63 10.62
C PRO A 677 -23.49 27.71 10.73
N SER A 678 -23.64 27.04 11.87
CA SER A 678 -24.68 26.04 12.13
C SER A 678 -25.56 26.39 13.32
#